data_AF-A0A329SFR9-F1
#
_entry.id   AF-A0A329SFR9-F1
#
_cell.length_a   1.000
_cell.length_b   1.000
_cell.length_c   1.000
_cell.angle_alpha   90.00
_cell.angle_beta   90.00
_cell.angle_gamma   90.00
#
_symmetry.space_group_name_H-M   'P 1'
#
loop_
_entity.id
_entity.type
_entity.pdbx_description
1 polymer ?
#
loop_
_entity_poly.entity_id
_entity_poly.type
_entity_poly.pdbx_seq_one_letter_code
_entity_poly.pdbx_strand_id
1 'polypeptide(L)'
;MWWREVVLAVAWLGCAVQLCGSESLDLDLRTSSALQVNQVLSTLYAKGDMVQLKEIAEQVVQQNNTKVLQDLSFPSVFQYLGVAQYSLGDLEQATKTFELAVKVNENDSQSWVHLGNCYLYQKRLPEAVAALEVGVKQKGSVKSLYTLVKARNWMADWKDREDSLAQVKEMLEVGLRLGQLPDANSFDVAELPPKTRVELRRRTYEELEATTERLCCDEHTNLRLQSPELRVGFVSSDFGVHPVSSLIRGLLALLSSPDHQTKVYCFSLSDASSWWSRNMSRTVDFMISLKGKNSLDAAKLIQSHEIHVLVDLNGHTLHSGISIFTHRPAPMQVAYLGYPMTTGYPSIDYILSDGVATPAETSGGSFSEKLLLLPMHYIVNDHLQMLGHTLEGNRPRLSTYFDLDENTFVFATFSNWQKIDPSVFSAWMEILARVPSSVMWFQEYFGLEGAITNLRAEAEAHGIKGDRLIFSPLDPWIDHTYRKRIADLILDTPLKNGHTTILDALCAGVPVVTLEGNQMSNRATSSALNALDLHDFTVNSIKEYVEVAVYLATHKHVLQKLRKKVEDNRLHYPLFDTAKYATKFEDAIKAAWQVKKSRLQAGTPTREMHLFPSTQSSAVLPRDFPVLSAKEDSSVEDEYVVRVKNALDTQQPIRLHIGGHVKSPDWWIVDANDGDIVDFIMYISNLYAFPDNSVDTIYSSHVLEHCTHGFGHELEHTLREWYRVLRPGGQLLVSVPNLFALATLFINESIPHQHRAWIMTVMYGGQIDQYDLHKVGFDEAILVAYLTQAGFCDFTRHDDFGLFDDSSILVVHDTPISLNIQAHACK
;
A
#
# COMPACT_ATOMS: atom_id res chain seq x y z
N MET A 1 13.43 16.57 -14.52
CA MET A 1 13.34 15.91 -13.20
C MET A 1 12.93 16.90 -12.10
N TRP A 2 12.29 18.05 -12.42
CA TRP A 2 11.86 19.09 -11.45
C TRP A 2 10.45 19.60 -11.80
N TRP A 3 9.47 19.71 -10.87
CA TRP A 3 8.17 20.44 -10.96
C TRP A 3 7.18 19.87 -9.92
N ARG A 4 7.26 20.22 -8.63
CA ARG A 4 6.15 19.85 -7.71
C ARG A 4 5.93 20.66 -6.44
N GLU A 5 6.93 21.34 -5.90
CA GLU A 5 6.68 22.20 -4.73
C GLU A 5 6.13 23.59 -5.09
N VAL A 6 5.97 23.82 -6.39
CA VAL A 6 5.64 25.12 -6.95
C VAL A 6 4.14 25.36 -6.91
N VAL A 7 3.34 24.31 -7.09
CA VAL A 7 1.88 24.42 -7.03
C VAL A 7 1.40 24.68 -5.60
N LEU A 8 2.14 24.21 -4.58
CA LEU A 8 1.84 24.54 -3.18
C LEU A 8 2.32 25.96 -2.81
N ALA A 9 3.46 26.42 -3.34
CA ALA A 9 3.93 27.80 -3.11
C ALA A 9 3.04 28.86 -3.78
N VAL A 10 2.45 28.56 -4.95
CA VAL A 10 1.51 29.47 -5.65
C VAL A 10 0.14 29.53 -4.95
N ALA A 11 -0.31 28.44 -4.33
CA ALA A 11 -1.55 28.43 -3.56
C ALA A 11 -1.49 29.22 -2.24
N TRP A 12 -0.30 29.62 -1.78
CA TRP A 12 -0.12 30.24 -0.46
C TRP A 12 -0.66 31.68 -0.33
N LEU A 13 -1.02 32.37 -1.42
CA LEU A 13 -1.39 33.81 -1.37
C LEU A 13 -2.51 34.24 -2.34
N GLY A 14 -3.18 33.32 -3.04
CA GLY A 14 -4.25 33.65 -4.00
C GLY A 14 -5.53 34.26 -3.43
N CYS A 15 -5.65 34.42 -2.12
CA CYS A 15 -6.87 34.87 -1.44
C CYS A 15 -6.72 36.29 -0.85
N ALA A 16 -6.50 37.27 -1.71
CA ALA A 16 -7.07 38.62 -1.59
C ALA A 16 -6.71 39.43 -2.84
N VAL A 17 -7.62 39.49 -3.81
CA VAL A 17 -7.95 40.63 -4.69
C VAL A 17 -8.57 40.06 -5.96
N GLN A 18 -9.90 40.09 -5.97
CA GLN A 18 -10.69 39.91 -7.17
C GLN A 18 -10.79 41.27 -7.88
N LEU A 19 -10.66 41.25 -9.22
CA LEU A 19 -10.89 42.34 -10.18
C LEU A 19 -9.79 43.41 -10.33
N CYS A 20 -8.84 43.15 -11.24
CA CYS A 20 -8.35 44.17 -12.18
C CYS A 20 -7.95 43.48 -13.49
N GLY A 21 -8.37 44.07 -14.62
CA GLY A 21 -8.24 43.51 -15.96
C GLY A 21 -6.80 43.34 -16.43
N SER A 22 -6.65 42.69 -17.58
CA SER A 22 -5.39 42.55 -18.31
C SER A 22 -4.90 43.92 -18.83
N GLU A 23 -4.34 44.72 -17.95
CA GLU A 23 -3.42 45.80 -18.35
C GLU A 23 -2.01 45.21 -18.38
N SER A 24 -1.30 45.41 -19.48
CA SER A 24 0.14 45.20 -19.52
C SER A 24 0.79 46.07 -18.45
N LEU A 25 1.39 45.46 -17.42
CA LEU A 25 2.16 46.15 -16.39
C LEU A 25 3.47 46.67 -17.02
N ASP A 26 3.38 47.79 -17.75
CA ASP A 26 4.53 48.47 -18.35
C ASP A 26 5.33 49.14 -17.22
N LEU A 27 6.36 48.44 -16.73
CA LEU A 27 7.21 48.90 -15.63
C LEU A 27 8.50 49.53 -16.18
N ASP A 28 8.63 50.85 -16.12
CA ASP A 28 9.93 51.50 -16.37
C ASP A 28 10.83 51.33 -15.14
N LEU A 29 11.63 50.27 -15.16
CA LEU A 29 12.56 49.89 -14.10
C LEU A 29 13.61 50.97 -13.76
N ARG A 30 13.87 51.93 -14.65
CA ARG A 30 14.86 53.01 -14.40
C ARG A 30 14.33 54.11 -13.49
N THR A 31 13.01 54.29 -13.45
CA THR A 31 12.34 55.38 -12.71
C THR A 31 11.46 54.87 -11.58
N SER A 32 11.17 53.56 -11.55
CA SER A 32 10.32 52.92 -10.54
C SER A 32 10.96 52.87 -9.15
N SER A 33 10.15 53.10 -8.13
CA SER A 33 10.52 52.93 -6.71
C SER A 33 10.54 51.44 -6.30
N ALA A 34 11.21 51.12 -5.18
CA ALA A 34 11.25 49.76 -4.64
C ALA A 34 9.85 49.19 -4.37
N LEU A 35 8.93 50.02 -3.86
CA LEU A 35 7.52 49.65 -3.63
C LEU A 35 6.80 49.24 -4.93
N GLN A 36 6.97 50.02 -6.01
CA GLN A 36 6.32 49.73 -7.30
C GLN A 36 6.85 48.43 -7.90
N VAL A 37 8.16 48.22 -7.86
CA VAL A 37 8.78 46.96 -8.32
C VAL A 37 8.24 45.79 -7.49
N ASN A 38 8.18 45.93 -6.16
CA ASN A 38 7.70 44.84 -5.31
C ASN A 38 6.21 44.53 -5.53
N GLN A 39 5.36 45.54 -5.75
CA GLN A 39 3.94 45.33 -6.07
C GLN A 39 3.76 44.50 -7.34
N VAL A 40 4.56 44.77 -8.38
CA VAL A 40 4.52 44.01 -9.63
C VAL A 40 4.96 42.57 -9.40
N LEU A 41 6.11 42.36 -8.75
CA LEU A 41 6.62 41.02 -8.46
C LEU A 41 5.65 40.21 -7.59
N SER A 42 5.12 40.82 -6.52
CA SER A 42 4.11 40.21 -5.64
C SER A 42 2.82 39.85 -6.39
N THR A 43 2.37 40.72 -7.29
CA THR A 43 1.18 40.46 -8.12
C THR A 43 1.40 39.29 -9.08
N LEU A 44 2.56 39.23 -9.74
CA LEU A 44 2.90 38.14 -10.64
C LEU A 44 3.05 36.82 -9.90
N TYR A 45 3.69 36.86 -8.73
CA TYR A 45 3.79 35.73 -7.81
C TYR A 45 2.41 35.21 -7.41
N ALA A 46 1.51 36.11 -6.96
CA ALA A 46 0.15 35.77 -6.55
C ALA A 46 -0.72 35.23 -7.71
N LYS A 47 -0.47 35.69 -8.94
CA LYS A 47 -1.12 35.18 -10.15
C LYS A 47 -0.55 33.84 -10.64
N GLY A 48 0.60 33.41 -10.11
CA GLY A 48 1.31 32.23 -10.57
C GLY A 48 2.01 32.39 -11.93
N ASP A 49 2.19 33.62 -12.42
CA ASP A 49 2.89 33.89 -13.69
C ASP A 49 4.41 33.87 -13.49
N MET A 50 4.95 32.65 -13.37
CA MET A 50 6.36 32.42 -13.05
C MET A 50 7.30 32.80 -14.20
N VAL A 51 6.81 32.82 -15.45
CA VAL A 51 7.59 33.24 -16.61
C VAL A 51 7.83 34.74 -16.56
N GLN A 52 6.76 35.53 -16.44
CA GLN A 52 6.87 36.97 -16.36
C GLN A 52 7.56 37.42 -15.06
N LEU A 53 7.30 36.70 -13.94
CA LEU A 53 7.98 36.95 -12.67
C LEU A 53 9.51 36.79 -12.81
N LYS A 54 9.96 35.71 -13.44
CA LYS A 54 11.40 35.48 -13.71
C LYS A 54 11.97 36.61 -14.55
N GLU A 55 11.33 36.95 -15.67
CA GLU A 55 11.84 37.98 -16.59
C GLU A 55 12.01 39.34 -15.92
N ILE A 56 11.00 39.82 -15.19
CA ILE A 56 11.07 41.11 -14.51
C ILE A 56 12.10 41.08 -13.37
N ALA A 57 12.13 40.01 -12.56
CA ALA A 57 13.08 39.91 -11.48
C ALA A 57 14.54 39.83 -11.99
N GLU A 58 14.80 39.14 -13.11
CA GLU A 58 16.11 39.11 -13.76
C GLU A 58 16.53 40.50 -14.24
N GLN A 59 15.62 41.26 -14.85
CA GLN A 59 15.91 42.63 -15.28
C GLN A 59 16.25 43.55 -14.10
N VAL A 60 15.53 43.44 -12.98
CA VAL A 60 15.81 44.22 -11.75
C VAL A 60 17.22 43.89 -11.22
N VAL A 61 17.58 42.60 -11.17
CA VAL A 61 18.91 42.15 -10.74
C VAL A 61 20.00 42.65 -11.68
N GLN A 62 19.78 42.59 -13.01
CA GLN A 62 20.75 43.06 -14.02
C GLN A 62 21.01 44.57 -13.96
N GLN A 63 19.98 45.37 -13.63
CA GLN A 63 20.13 46.81 -13.47
C GLN A 63 20.91 47.21 -12.20
N ASN A 64 21.13 46.25 -11.29
CA ASN A 64 21.93 46.41 -10.07
C ASN A 64 21.53 47.64 -9.23
N ASN A 65 20.23 47.93 -9.16
CA ASN A 65 19.71 49.05 -8.38
C ASN A 65 19.74 48.69 -6.89
N THR A 66 20.78 49.12 -6.18
CA THR A 66 21.00 48.79 -4.76
C THR A 66 19.84 49.20 -3.85
N LYS A 67 19.11 50.28 -4.18
CA LYS A 67 17.93 50.70 -3.40
C LYS A 67 16.82 49.67 -3.42
N VAL A 68 16.66 48.95 -4.53
CA VAL A 68 15.63 47.91 -4.68
C VAL A 68 16.15 46.57 -4.15
N LEU A 69 17.42 46.25 -4.41
CA LEU A 69 18.01 44.96 -4.04
C LEU A 69 18.28 44.80 -2.54
N GLN A 70 18.50 45.91 -1.81
CA GLN A 70 18.78 45.90 -0.37
C GLN A 70 17.57 46.34 0.48
N ASP A 71 16.41 46.60 -0.13
CA ASP A 71 15.22 46.96 0.62
C ASP A 71 14.61 45.71 1.27
N LEU A 72 14.77 45.63 2.60
CA LEU A 72 14.29 44.50 3.40
C LEU A 72 12.86 44.69 3.93
N SER A 73 12.18 45.76 3.53
CA SER A 73 10.76 45.97 3.88
C SER A 73 9.81 45.02 3.15
N PHE A 74 10.32 44.28 2.16
CA PHE A 74 9.59 43.30 1.37
C PHE A 74 10.42 42.02 1.14
N PRO A 75 9.80 40.93 0.63
CA PRO A 75 10.55 39.80 0.07
C PRO A 75 11.59 40.29 -0.94
N SER A 76 12.81 39.76 -0.84
CA SER A 76 13.90 40.20 -1.72
C SER A 76 13.60 39.85 -3.17
N VAL A 77 14.11 40.65 -4.11
CA VAL A 77 13.99 40.32 -5.55
C VAL A 77 14.62 38.96 -5.86
N PHE A 78 15.70 38.60 -5.16
CA PHE A 78 16.33 37.29 -5.26
C PHE A 78 15.38 36.17 -4.80
N GLN A 79 14.57 36.38 -3.76
CA GLN A 79 13.57 35.40 -3.36
C GLN A 79 12.53 35.17 -4.46
N TYR A 80 11.95 36.24 -5.02
CA TYR A 80 11.00 36.11 -6.15
C TYR A 80 11.63 35.42 -7.35
N LEU A 81 12.84 35.82 -7.72
CA LEU A 81 13.58 35.22 -8.83
C LEU A 81 13.86 33.74 -8.58
N GLY A 82 14.31 33.41 -7.37
CA GLY A 82 14.60 32.04 -6.96
C GLY A 82 13.36 31.17 -7.01
N VAL A 83 12.21 31.66 -6.52
CA VAL A 83 10.95 30.93 -6.62
C VAL A 83 10.54 30.75 -8.07
N ALA A 84 10.66 31.78 -8.92
CA ALA A 84 10.34 31.67 -10.33
C ALA A 84 11.24 30.66 -11.07
N GLN A 85 12.55 30.67 -10.81
CA GLN A 85 13.52 29.72 -11.38
C GLN A 85 13.27 28.29 -10.90
N TYR A 86 13.05 28.12 -9.60
CA TYR A 86 12.67 26.85 -9.00
C TYR A 86 11.37 26.33 -9.62
N SER A 87 10.41 27.24 -9.81
CA SER A 87 9.14 27.00 -10.48
C SER A 87 9.30 26.48 -11.88
N LEU A 88 10.13 27.14 -12.67
CA LEU A 88 10.39 26.77 -14.05
C LEU A 88 11.29 25.53 -14.20
N GLY A 89 11.72 24.93 -13.08
CA GLY A 89 12.51 23.71 -13.03
C GLY A 89 14.02 23.93 -13.19
N ASP A 90 14.49 25.17 -13.11
CA ASP A 90 15.91 25.53 -13.13
C ASP A 90 16.48 25.51 -11.71
N LEU A 91 16.64 24.32 -11.14
CA LEU A 91 17.09 24.15 -9.75
C LEU A 91 18.49 24.69 -9.51
N GLU A 92 19.41 24.51 -10.45
CA GLU A 92 20.79 24.96 -10.27
C GLU A 92 20.84 26.48 -10.15
N GLN A 93 20.15 27.19 -11.04
CA GLN A 93 20.07 28.64 -10.98
C GLN A 93 19.28 29.12 -9.77
N ALA A 94 18.16 28.46 -9.44
CA ALA A 94 17.39 28.77 -8.25
C ALA A 94 18.23 28.66 -6.97
N THR A 95 19.07 27.62 -6.87
CA THR A 95 19.97 27.43 -5.72
C THR A 95 20.93 28.61 -5.55
N LYS A 96 21.63 28.99 -6.63
CA LYS A 96 22.54 30.14 -6.63
C LYS A 96 21.81 31.43 -6.25
N THR A 97 20.59 31.60 -6.75
CA THR A 97 19.75 32.76 -6.44
C THR A 97 19.31 32.78 -4.97
N PHE A 98 18.91 31.64 -4.40
CA PHE A 98 18.54 31.57 -2.98
C PHE A 98 19.75 31.72 -2.05
N GLU A 99 20.94 31.25 -2.44
CA GLU A 99 22.19 31.55 -1.73
C GLU A 99 22.46 33.07 -1.67
N LEU A 100 22.09 33.82 -2.71
CA LEU A 100 22.14 35.28 -2.69
C LEU A 100 21.02 35.87 -1.83
N ALA A 101 19.80 35.32 -1.90
CA ALA A 101 18.66 35.80 -1.11
C ALA A 101 18.96 35.73 0.40
N VAL A 102 19.50 34.62 0.90
CA VAL A 102 19.85 34.48 2.34
C VAL A 102 21.06 35.34 2.74
N LYS A 103 21.96 35.68 1.81
CA LYS A 103 23.06 36.62 2.06
C LYS A 103 22.56 38.07 2.16
N VAL A 104 21.55 38.43 1.38
CA VAL A 104 20.93 39.76 1.41
C VAL A 104 20.03 39.92 2.64
N ASN A 105 19.27 38.89 2.98
CA ASN A 105 18.41 38.87 4.15
C ASN A 105 18.54 37.55 4.93
N GLU A 106 19.48 37.50 5.87
CA GLU A 106 19.73 36.32 6.71
C GLU A 106 18.55 35.96 7.64
N ASN A 107 17.62 36.89 7.86
CA ASN A 107 16.48 36.72 8.75
C ASN A 107 15.21 36.25 8.01
N ASP A 108 15.23 36.18 6.67
CA ASP A 108 14.10 35.64 5.92
C ASP A 108 14.07 34.10 6.00
N SER A 109 13.22 33.60 6.87
CA SER A 109 13.03 32.17 7.09
C SER A 109 12.60 31.41 5.83
N GLN A 110 11.84 32.04 4.92
CA GLN A 110 11.34 31.38 3.72
C GLN A 110 12.45 31.17 2.67
N SER A 111 13.33 32.15 2.47
CA SER A 111 14.52 31.96 1.62
C SER A 111 15.42 30.82 2.10
N TRP A 112 15.57 30.63 3.42
CA TRP A 112 16.30 29.49 3.99
C TRP A 112 15.60 28.16 3.71
N VAL A 113 14.27 28.09 3.85
CA VAL A 113 13.49 26.89 3.52
C VAL A 113 13.60 26.56 2.04
N HIS A 114 13.45 27.54 1.15
CA HIS A 114 13.58 27.33 -0.29
C HIS A 114 14.99 26.89 -0.70
N LEU A 115 16.03 27.47 -0.08
CA LEU A 115 17.41 27.02 -0.27
C LEU A 115 17.58 25.56 0.17
N GLY A 116 17.04 25.21 1.33
CA GLY A 116 17.01 23.86 1.85
C GLY A 116 16.31 22.88 0.91
N ASN A 117 15.16 23.25 0.34
CA ASN A 117 14.45 22.44 -0.65
C ASN A 117 15.29 22.25 -1.91
N CYS A 118 15.94 23.31 -2.42
CA CYS A 118 16.82 23.21 -3.58
C CYS A 118 17.94 22.18 -3.35
N TYR A 119 18.62 22.25 -2.21
CA TYR A 119 19.64 21.26 -1.84
C TYR A 119 19.05 19.85 -1.68
N LEU A 120 17.88 19.71 -1.06
CA LEU A 120 17.19 18.44 -0.86
C LEU A 120 16.92 17.75 -2.20
N TYR A 121 16.40 18.49 -3.18
CA TYR A 121 16.12 17.98 -4.51
C TYR A 121 17.37 17.73 -5.35
N GLN A 122 18.44 18.48 -5.12
CA GLN A 122 19.76 18.21 -5.68
C GLN A 122 20.50 17.04 -5.00
N LYS A 123 19.90 16.41 -3.98
CA LYS A 123 20.53 15.34 -3.18
C LYS A 123 21.79 15.80 -2.44
N ARG A 124 21.86 17.09 -2.12
CA ARG A 124 22.88 17.70 -1.25
C ARG A 124 22.35 17.74 0.18
N LEU A 125 22.17 16.56 0.76
CA LEU A 125 21.41 16.44 2.02
C LEU A 125 22.03 17.16 3.22
N PRO A 126 23.36 17.12 3.45
CA PRO A 126 23.95 17.87 4.55
C PRO A 126 23.66 19.37 4.46
N GLU A 127 23.78 19.96 3.27
CA GLU A 127 23.44 21.37 3.06
C GLU A 127 21.94 21.63 3.17
N ALA A 128 21.10 20.68 2.73
CA ALA A 128 19.65 20.76 2.87
C ALA A 128 19.23 20.82 4.34
N VAL A 129 19.73 19.90 5.17
CA VAL A 129 19.44 19.85 6.60
C VAL A 129 19.94 21.13 7.28
N ALA A 130 21.17 21.56 6.99
CA ALA A 130 21.72 22.79 7.58
C ALA A 130 20.87 24.04 7.25
N ALA A 131 20.44 24.21 5.99
CA ALA A 131 19.60 25.33 5.59
C ALA A 131 18.19 25.25 6.21
N LEU A 132 17.59 24.06 6.22
CA LEU A 132 16.27 23.82 6.83
C LEU A 132 16.29 24.02 8.34
N GLU A 133 17.36 23.64 9.04
CA GLU A 133 17.51 23.91 10.47
C GLU A 133 17.51 25.40 10.78
N VAL A 134 18.22 26.20 9.98
CA VAL A 134 18.19 27.67 10.12
C VAL A 134 16.78 28.19 9.87
N GLY A 135 16.17 27.86 8.73
CA GLY A 135 14.84 28.35 8.37
C GLY A 135 13.74 27.96 9.37
N VAL A 136 13.70 26.68 9.76
CA VAL A 136 12.65 26.11 10.61
C VAL A 136 12.90 26.37 12.09
N LYS A 137 14.06 26.00 12.63
CA LYS A 137 14.32 25.99 14.07
C LYS A 137 14.82 27.35 14.57
N GLN A 138 15.62 28.08 13.79
CA GLN A 138 16.20 29.37 14.22
C GLN A 138 15.38 30.59 13.79
N LYS A 139 14.81 30.57 12.58
CA LYS A 139 14.09 31.70 11.99
C LYS A 139 12.56 31.55 12.01
N GLY A 140 12.03 30.44 12.52
CA GLY A 140 10.61 30.32 12.87
C GLY A 140 9.66 29.86 11.76
N SER A 141 10.15 29.30 10.64
CA SER A 141 9.30 28.66 9.62
C SER A 141 8.81 27.27 10.07
N VAL A 142 8.11 27.20 11.20
CA VAL A 142 7.66 25.94 11.84
C VAL A 142 6.77 25.10 10.91
N LYS A 143 6.02 25.73 10.00
CA LYS A 143 5.18 25.03 9.01
C LYS A 143 5.96 24.07 8.11
N SER A 144 7.24 24.33 7.88
CA SER A 144 8.12 23.48 7.07
C SER A 144 8.92 22.48 7.90
N LEU A 145 8.55 22.26 9.18
CA LEU A 145 9.18 21.26 10.05
C LEU A 145 9.16 19.87 9.44
N TYR A 146 8.07 19.52 8.74
CA TYR A 146 7.97 18.23 8.07
C TYR A 146 9.09 18.03 7.02
N THR A 147 9.44 19.06 6.25
CA THR A 147 10.53 19.00 5.28
C THR A 147 11.89 18.76 5.94
N LEU A 148 12.13 19.39 7.11
CA LEU A 148 13.33 19.12 7.90
C LEU A 148 13.37 17.67 8.39
N VAL A 149 12.25 17.15 8.92
CA VAL A 149 12.13 15.75 9.34
C VAL A 149 12.43 14.80 8.18
N LYS A 150 11.86 15.08 6.99
CA LYS A 150 12.11 14.32 5.78
C LYS A 150 13.60 14.31 5.40
N ALA A 151 14.24 15.47 5.37
CA ALA A 151 15.66 15.60 5.01
C ALA A 151 16.55 14.84 5.99
N ARG A 152 16.29 14.95 7.30
CA ARG A 152 17.00 14.20 8.35
C ARG A 152 16.77 12.69 8.25
N ASN A 153 15.53 12.26 8.01
CA ASN A 153 15.22 10.83 7.83
C ASN A 153 15.97 10.24 6.62
N TRP A 154 16.10 10.98 5.52
CA TRP A 154 16.90 10.55 4.36
C TRP A 154 18.40 10.45 4.66
N MET A 155 18.88 11.18 5.68
CA MET A 155 20.24 11.08 6.21
C MET A 155 20.39 10.03 7.31
N ALA A 156 19.34 9.28 7.66
CA ALA A 156 19.31 8.45 8.86
C ALA A 156 19.72 9.20 10.15
N ASP A 157 19.39 10.50 10.23
CA ASP A 157 19.49 11.28 11.46
C ASP A 157 18.16 11.24 12.19
N TRP A 158 18.10 10.44 13.27
CA TRP A 158 16.86 10.10 13.97
C TRP A 158 16.73 10.72 15.37
N LYS A 159 17.68 11.57 15.79
CA LYS A 159 17.82 12.02 17.19
C LYS A 159 16.57 12.65 17.80
N ASP A 160 15.81 13.44 17.02
CA ASP A 160 14.58 14.12 17.45
C ASP A 160 13.38 13.77 16.56
N ARG A 161 13.43 12.61 15.90
CA ARG A 161 12.44 12.17 14.91
C ARG A 161 11.03 12.10 15.50
N GLU A 162 10.86 11.36 16.60
CA GLU A 162 9.55 11.15 17.22
C GLU A 162 8.94 12.46 17.73
N ASP A 163 9.73 13.29 18.42
CA ASP A 163 9.29 14.60 18.90
C ASP A 163 8.88 15.52 17.76
N SER A 164 9.67 15.53 16.66
CA SER A 164 9.37 16.36 15.50
C SER A 164 8.14 15.86 14.73
N LEU A 165 7.94 14.54 14.63
CA LEU A 165 6.74 13.96 14.01
C LEU A 165 5.48 14.24 14.82
N ALA A 166 5.56 14.17 16.15
CA ALA A 166 4.47 14.55 17.04
C ALA A 166 4.06 16.02 16.83
N GLN A 167 5.03 16.92 16.73
CA GLN A 167 4.78 18.34 16.41
C GLN A 167 4.18 18.53 15.02
N VAL A 168 4.69 17.82 14.01
CA VAL A 168 4.13 17.86 12.64
C VAL A 168 2.68 17.40 12.65
N LYS A 169 2.37 16.30 13.35
CA LYS A 169 1.01 15.78 13.47
C LYS A 169 0.07 16.79 14.10
N GLU A 170 0.45 17.36 15.25
CA GLU A 170 -0.36 18.36 15.94
C GLU A 170 -0.60 19.59 15.05
N MET A 171 0.47 20.10 14.42
CA MET A 171 0.38 21.26 13.53
C MET A 171 -0.56 21.02 12.34
N LEU A 172 -0.47 19.85 11.71
CA LEU A 172 -1.34 19.50 10.59
C LEU A 172 -2.80 19.34 11.04
N GLU A 173 -3.04 18.69 12.17
CA GLU A 173 -4.40 18.53 12.72
C GLU A 173 -5.02 19.88 13.13
N VAL A 174 -4.25 20.77 13.77
CA VAL A 174 -4.69 22.14 14.10
C VAL A 174 -4.95 22.94 12.82
N GLY A 175 -4.03 22.90 11.85
CA GLY A 175 -4.16 23.60 10.57
C GLY A 175 -5.43 23.20 9.83
N LEU A 176 -5.71 21.89 9.75
CA LEU A 176 -6.93 21.36 9.14
C LEU A 176 -8.20 21.84 9.85
N ARG A 177 -8.21 21.90 11.18
CA ARG A 177 -9.35 22.44 11.96
C ARG A 177 -9.56 23.94 11.70
N LEU A 178 -8.48 24.68 11.49
CA LEU A 178 -8.52 26.11 11.16
C LEU A 178 -8.77 26.39 9.67
N GLY A 179 -8.95 25.35 8.85
CA GLY A 179 -9.15 25.50 7.40
C GLY A 179 -7.90 25.96 6.64
N GLN A 180 -6.71 25.78 7.22
CA GLN A 180 -5.45 26.11 6.57
C GLN A 180 -5.09 25.04 5.54
N LEU A 181 -4.45 25.48 4.45
CA LEU A 181 -3.87 24.56 3.48
C LEU A 181 -2.69 23.80 4.11
N PRO A 182 -2.66 22.48 3.97
CA PRO A 182 -1.56 21.69 4.50
C PRO A 182 -0.31 21.81 3.64
N ASP A 183 0.83 22.04 4.29
CA ASP A 183 2.16 22.10 3.69
C ASP A 183 2.88 20.75 3.81
N ALA A 184 2.17 19.66 3.49
CA ALA A 184 2.71 18.31 3.57
C ALA A 184 2.16 17.43 2.45
N ASN A 185 3.03 16.60 1.89
CA ASN A 185 2.63 15.53 1.00
C ASN A 185 2.15 14.33 1.85
N SER A 186 0.92 13.85 1.66
CA SER A 186 0.36 12.71 2.43
C SER A 186 1.21 11.44 2.39
N PHE A 187 1.98 11.23 1.32
CA PHE A 187 2.91 10.10 1.19
C PHE A 187 4.10 10.17 2.14
N ASP A 188 4.45 11.41 2.41
CA ASP A 188 5.60 11.88 3.15
C ASP A 188 5.25 11.85 4.66
N VAL A 189 3.96 11.93 5.01
CA VAL A 189 3.38 11.76 6.36
C VAL A 189 2.56 10.46 6.49
N ALA A 190 3.11 9.34 6.00
CA ALA A 190 2.42 8.04 5.93
C ALA A 190 2.00 7.47 7.29
N GLU A 191 2.59 7.96 8.39
CA GLU A 191 2.29 7.56 9.78
C GLU A 191 1.01 8.21 10.31
N LEU A 192 0.49 9.24 9.63
CA LEU A 192 -0.76 9.88 10.03
C LEU A 192 -1.97 8.98 9.75
N PRO A 193 -3.02 9.07 10.58
CA PRO A 193 -4.25 8.32 10.37
C PRO A 193 -4.78 8.48 8.94
N PRO A 194 -5.30 7.40 8.31
CA PRO A 194 -5.80 7.47 6.93
C PRO A 194 -6.81 8.60 6.69
N LYS A 195 -7.75 8.82 7.61
CA LYS A 195 -8.73 9.91 7.53
C LYS A 195 -8.07 11.29 7.49
N THR A 196 -7.04 11.52 8.29
CA THR A 196 -6.27 12.77 8.28
C THR A 196 -5.62 12.97 6.92
N ARG A 197 -5.03 11.93 6.33
CA ARG A 197 -4.39 12.01 5.01
C ARG A 197 -5.36 12.27 3.86
N VAL A 198 -6.56 11.69 3.91
CA VAL A 198 -7.65 12.00 2.98
C VAL A 198 -8.04 13.48 3.10
N GLU A 199 -8.24 13.97 4.32
CA GLU A 199 -8.62 15.36 4.57
C GLU A 199 -7.54 16.35 4.11
N LEU A 200 -6.26 16.06 4.38
CA LEU A 200 -5.12 16.84 3.88
C LEU A 200 -5.22 17.04 2.36
N ARG A 201 -5.50 15.97 1.62
CA ARG A 201 -5.61 16.05 0.16
C ARG A 201 -6.87 16.73 -0.33
N ARG A 202 -7.99 16.46 0.32
CA ARG A 202 -9.28 17.07 0.00
C ARG A 202 -9.19 18.59 0.07
N ARG A 203 -8.54 19.14 1.11
CA ARG A 203 -8.31 20.58 1.26
C ARG A 203 -7.46 21.17 0.13
N THR A 204 -6.36 20.51 -0.23
CA THR A 204 -5.53 20.96 -1.38
C THR A 204 -6.32 20.93 -2.69
N TYR A 205 -7.21 19.95 -2.86
CA TYR A 205 -8.07 19.87 -4.05
C TYR A 205 -9.11 20.99 -4.11
N GLU A 206 -9.81 21.28 -3.00
CA GLU A 206 -10.86 22.32 -2.96
C GLU A 206 -10.36 23.69 -3.45
N GLU A 207 -9.13 24.06 -3.07
CA GLU A 207 -8.50 25.29 -3.52
C GLU A 207 -8.23 25.29 -5.03
N LEU A 208 -7.72 24.18 -5.56
CA LEU A 208 -7.44 24.02 -6.98
C LEU A 208 -8.75 24.01 -7.80
N GLU A 209 -9.78 23.34 -7.30
CA GLU A 209 -11.07 23.20 -7.97
C GLU A 209 -11.79 24.54 -8.13
N ALA A 210 -11.70 25.44 -7.13
CA ALA A 210 -12.38 26.74 -7.14
C ALA A 210 -12.07 27.60 -8.39
N THR A 211 -10.94 27.34 -9.05
CA THR A 211 -10.47 28.09 -10.22
C THR A 211 -10.38 27.22 -11.49
N THR A 212 -10.73 25.93 -11.43
CA THR A 212 -10.55 24.99 -12.53
C THR A 212 -11.74 24.99 -13.49
N GLU A 213 -11.47 25.20 -14.79
CA GLU A 213 -12.45 24.95 -15.86
C GLU A 213 -12.65 23.45 -16.07
N ARG A 214 -13.87 22.93 -15.88
CA ARG A 214 -14.17 21.52 -16.17
C ARG A 214 -14.54 21.35 -17.65
N LEU A 215 -13.87 20.42 -18.33
CA LEU A 215 -14.10 20.06 -19.73
C LEU A 215 -15.18 18.96 -19.91
N CYS A 216 -15.65 18.35 -18.82
CA CYS A 216 -16.62 17.25 -18.91
C CYS A 216 -18.06 17.75 -19.12
N CYS A 217 -18.81 16.96 -19.91
CA CYS A 217 -20.26 16.98 -20.23
C CYS A 217 -20.68 17.58 -21.58
N ASP A 218 -19.75 17.84 -22.48
CA ASP A 218 -20.06 18.31 -23.85
C ASP A 218 -20.32 17.14 -24.84
N GLU A 219 -20.72 17.46 -26.08
CA GLU A 219 -21.15 16.56 -27.17
C GLU A 219 -20.31 15.27 -27.33
N HIS A 220 -19.02 15.32 -27.03
CA HIS A 220 -18.09 14.18 -27.04
C HIS A 220 -18.49 13.01 -26.13
N THR A 221 -19.31 13.25 -25.10
CA THR A 221 -19.77 12.18 -24.20
C THR A 221 -20.69 11.20 -24.94
N ASN A 222 -21.54 11.68 -25.85
CA ASN A 222 -22.42 10.82 -26.64
C ASN A 222 -21.64 9.95 -27.64
N LEU A 223 -20.59 10.49 -28.27
CA LEU A 223 -19.72 9.75 -29.18
C LEU A 223 -19.04 8.57 -28.46
N ARG A 224 -18.50 8.81 -27.26
CA ARG A 224 -17.88 7.76 -26.42
C ARG A 224 -18.87 6.67 -26.01
N LEU A 225 -20.12 7.04 -25.69
CA LEU A 225 -21.15 6.06 -25.30
C LEU A 225 -21.55 5.13 -26.46
N GLN A 226 -21.37 5.57 -27.71
CA GLN A 226 -21.70 4.82 -28.92
C GLN A 226 -20.52 4.03 -29.51
N SER A 227 -19.28 4.31 -29.09
CA SER A 227 -18.09 3.59 -29.56
C SER A 227 -18.11 2.12 -29.11
N PRO A 228 -17.93 1.16 -30.03
CA PRO A 228 -17.78 -0.26 -29.67
C PRO A 228 -16.38 -0.58 -29.12
N GLU A 229 -15.38 0.26 -29.40
CA GLU A 229 -13.99 0.06 -28.99
C GLU A 229 -13.66 0.92 -27.76
N LEU A 230 -13.04 0.30 -26.75
CA LEU A 230 -12.67 0.97 -25.50
C LEU A 230 -11.30 1.67 -25.64
N ARG A 231 -11.28 2.99 -25.52
CA ARG A 231 -10.04 3.79 -25.50
C ARG A 231 -9.60 4.09 -24.07
N VAL A 232 -8.44 3.58 -23.67
CA VAL A 232 -7.85 3.76 -22.34
C VAL A 232 -6.58 4.60 -22.47
N GLY A 233 -6.56 5.74 -21.76
CA GLY A 233 -5.41 6.63 -21.71
C GLY A 233 -4.63 6.46 -20.42
N PHE A 234 -3.30 6.53 -20.48
CA PHE A 234 -2.39 6.47 -19.33
C PHE A 234 -1.55 7.75 -19.30
N VAL A 235 -1.65 8.54 -18.23
CA VAL A 235 -0.87 9.77 -18.05
C VAL A 235 0.30 9.48 -17.13
N SER A 236 1.52 9.76 -17.60
CA SER A 236 2.71 9.58 -16.76
C SER A 236 3.88 10.50 -17.14
N SER A 237 4.62 10.97 -16.15
CA SER A 237 5.99 11.49 -16.33
C SER A 237 7.05 10.41 -16.49
N ASP A 238 6.68 9.16 -16.21
CA ASP A 238 7.61 8.09 -15.88
C ASP A 238 7.70 7.03 -16.98
N PHE A 239 7.29 7.36 -18.21
CA PHE A 239 7.54 6.56 -19.41
C PHE A 239 9.03 6.64 -19.82
N GLY A 240 9.93 6.20 -18.94
CA GLY A 240 11.38 6.29 -19.12
C GLY A 240 12.13 5.34 -18.19
N VAL A 241 13.34 5.70 -17.77
CA VAL A 241 14.11 4.92 -16.78
C VAL A 241 13.48 5.14 -15.39
N HIS A 242 12.41 4.40 -15.10
CA HIS A 242 11.65 4.51 -13.87
C HIS A 242 10.91 3.20 -13.54
N PRO A 243 10.69 2.87 -12.25
CA PRO A 243 9.94 1.67 -11.86
C PRO A 243 8.57 1.50 -12.53
N VAL A 244 7.82 2.58 -12.74
CA VAL A 244 6.51 2.54 -13.44
C VAL A 244 6.66 1.90 -14.83
N SER A 245 7.67 2.31 -15.60
CA SER A 245 7.92 1.74 -16.94
C SER A 245 8.29 0.27 -16.88
N SER A 246 9.17 -0.14 -15.96
CA SER A 246 9.55 -1.56 -15.81
C SER A 246 8.40 -2.46 -15.38
N LEU A 247 7.41 -1.92 -14.69
CA LEU A 247 6.24 -2.67 -14.25
C LEU A 247 5.17 -2.76 -15.35
N ILE A 248 4.83 -1.64 -15.99
CA ILE A 248 3.63 -1.53 -16.83
C ILE A 248 3.85 -1.86 -18.32
N ARG A 249 5.10 -1.88 -18.80
CA ARG A 249 5.42 -2.07 -20.24
C ARG A 249 4.68 -3.26 -20.86
N GLY A 250 4.73 -4.43 -20.21
CA GLY A 250 4.08 -5.64 -20.68
C GLY A 250 2.55 -5.51 -20.75
N LEU A 251 1.93 -4.91 -19.74
CA LEU A 251 0.49 -4.64 -19.70
C LEU A 251 0.06 -3.80 -20.90
N LEU A 252 0.75 -2.69 -21.15
CA LEU A 252 0.41 -1.78 -22.24
C LEU A 252 0.53 -2.48 -23.60
N ALA A 253 1.58 -3.27 -23.80
CA ALA A 253 1.78 -4.02 -25.05
C ALA A 253 0.71 -5.08 -25.28
N LEU A 254 0.30 -5.80 -24.22
CA LEU A 254 -0.74 -6.82 -24.29
C LEU A 254 -2.12 -6.19 -24.57
N LEU A 255 -2.47 -5.11 -23.87
CA LEU A 255 -3.75 -4.42 -24.09
C LEU A 255 -3.88 -3.82 -25.50
N SER A 256 -2.77 -3.42 -26.13
CA SER A 256 -2.74 -2.97 -27.54
C SER A 256 -2.73 -4.11 -28.56
N SER A 257 -2.62 -5.36 -28.12
CA SER A 257 -2.59 -6.49 -29.05
C SER A 257 -3.99 -6.79 -29.61
N PRO A 258 -4.10 -7.47 -30.77
CA PRO A 258 -5.38 -7.85 -31.36
C PRO A 258 -6.26 -8.76 -30.48
N ASP A 259 -5.67 -9.39 -29.46
CA ASP A 259 -6.39 -10.28 -28.52
C ASP A 259 -7.27 -9.50 -27.53
N HIS A 260 -7.05 -8.19 -27.39
CA HIS A 260 -7.81 -7.30 -26.52
C HIS A 260 -8.63 -6.29 -27.33
N GLN A 261 -9.78 -5.88 -26.79
CA GLN A 261 -10.69 -4.92 -27.44
C GLN A 261 -10.47 -3.50 -26.90
N THR A 262 -9.19 -3.15 -26.72
CA THR A 262 -8.77 -1.90 -26.11
C THR A 262 -7.79 -1.16 -27.03
N LYS A 263 -7.93 0.17 -27.10
CA LYS A 263 -6.91 1.06 -27.66
C LYS A 263 -6.17 1.78 -26.56
N VAL A 264 -4.85 1.69 -26.58
CA VAL A 264 -3.99 2.25 -25.54
C VAL A 264 -3.36 3.56 -26.00
N TYR A 265 -3.57 4.60 -25.20
CA TYR A 265 -2.96 5.91 -25.39
C TYR A 265 -2.03 6.21 -24.22
N CYS A 266 -0.76 6.46 -24.47
CA CYS A 266 0.20 6.90 -23.47
C CYS A 266 0.45 8.40 -23.61
N PHE A 267 0.04 9.18 -22.62
CA PHE A 267 0.22 10.63 -22.55
C PHE A 267 1.43 10.95 -21.67
N SER A 268 2.57 11.26 -22.29
CA SER A 268 3.85 11.46 -21.61
C SER A 268 4.05 12.90 -21.19
N LEU A 269 4.31 13.14 -19.90
CA LEU A 269 4.67 14.47 -19.37
C LEU A 269 6.16 14.81 -19.60
N SER A 270 6.92 13.87 -20.17
CA SER A 270 8.35 13.98 -20.44
C SER A 270 8.69 13.45 -21.83
N ASP A 271 9.62 14.11 -22.53
CA ASP A 271 10.19 13.62 -23.79
C ASP A 271 11.61 13.06 -23.61
N ALA A 272 11.98 12.71 -22.37
CA ALA A 272 13.29 12.12 -22.12
C ALA A 272 13.46 10.81 -22.91
N SER A 273 14.43 10.81 -23.82
CA SER A 273 14.74 9.64 -24.63
C SER A 273 15.35 8.54 -23.75
N SER A 274 14.82 7.33 -23.87
CA SER A 274 15.34 6.14 -23.20
C SER A 274 15.02 4.89 -24.03
N TRP A 275 15.56 3.74 -23.62
CA TRP A 275 15.11 2.47 -24.21
C TRP A 275 13.61 2.24 -23.92
N TRP A 276 13.16 2.52 -22.70
CA TRP A 276 11.77 2.34 -22.27
C TRP A 276 10.78 3.15 -23.10
N SER A 277 11.02 4.46 -23.25
CA SER A 277 10.13 5.32 -24.05
C SER A 277 10.04 4.89 -25.51
N ARG A 278 11.16 4.45 -26.10
CA ARG A 278 11.22 3.94 -27.49
C ARG A 278 10.60 2.55 -27.65
N ASN A 279 10.67 1.70 -26.62
CA ASN A 279 10.07 0.37 -26.66
C ASN A 279 8.55 0.49 -26.57
N MET A 280 8.05 1.18 -25.54
CA MET A 280 6.61 1.37 -25.36
C MET A 280 5.97 2.08 -26.54
N SER A 281 6.61 3.13 -27.10
CA SER A 281 6.05 3.84 -28.26
C SER A 281 5.91 2.98 -29.53
N ARG A 282 6.58 1.82 -29.60
CA ARG A 282 6.45 0.85 -30.69
C ARG A 282 5.42 -0.23 -30.42
N THR A 283 5.02 -0.42 -29.16
CA THR A 283 4.12 -1.52 -28.75
C THR A 283 2.72 -1.04 -28.39
N VAL A 284 2.54 0.24 -28.06
CA VAL A 284 1.22 0.83 -27.80
C VAL A 284 0.62 1.43 -29.07
N ASP A 285 -0.70 1.61 -29.11
CA ASP A 285 -1.37 2.23 -30.26
C ASP A 285 -0.94 3.70 -30.46
N PHE A 286 -0.85 4.48 -29.37
CA PHE A 286 -0.49 5.90 -29.42
C PHE A 286 0.43 6.32 -28.26
N MET A 287 1.51 7.04 -28.58
CA MET A 287 2.37 7.73 -27.62
C MET A 287 2.35 9.24 -27.92
N ILE A 288 1.81 10.04 -27.02
CA ILE A 288 1.51 11.47 -27.21
C ILE A 288 2.25 12.29 -26.15
N SER A 289 2.99 13.31 -26.59
CA SER A 289 3.69 14.21 -25.67
C SER A 289 2.76 15.31 -25.13
N LEU A 290 2.79 15.48 -23.81
CA LEU A 290 2.19 16.59 -23.07
C LEU A 290 3.25 17.56 -22.51
N LYS A 291 4.54 17.36 -22.85
CA LYS A 291 5.63 18.17 -22.31
C LYS A 291 5.41 19.65 -22.61
N GLY A 292 5.59 20.48 -21.58
CA GLY A 292 5.49 21.94 -21.68
C GLY A 292 4.07 22.49 -21.81
N LYS A 293 3.04 21.65 -21.72
CA LYS A 293 1.64 22.09 -21.68
C LYS A 293 1.23 22.37 -20.23
N ASN A 294 0.40 23.41 -20.04
CA ASN A 294 -0.33 23.59 -18.78
C ASN A 294 -1.42 22.50 -18.65
N SER A 295 -2.05 22.41 -17.47
CA SER A 295 -3.05 21.38 -17.18
C SER A 295 -4.27 21.42 -18.10
N LEU A 296 -4.74 22.63 -18.45
CA LEU A 296 -5.91 22.82 -19.31
C LEU A 296 -5.64 22.42 -20.76
N ASP A 297 -4.52 22.84 -21.34
CA ASP A 297 -4.15 22.50 -22.72
C ASP A 297 -3.83 21.00 -22.86
N ALA A 298 -3.21 20.41 -21.84
CA ALA A 298 -3.03 18.96 -21.77
C ALA A 298 -4.38 18.23 -21.70
N ALA A 299 -5.32 18.71 -20.87
CA ALA A 299 -6.65 18.14 -20.76
C ALA A 299 -7.45 18.26 -22.06
N LYS A 300 -7.41 19.40 -22.76
CA LYS A 300 -8.03 19.59 -24.08
C LYS A 300 -7.46 18.64 -25.13
N LEU A 301 -6.14 18.42 -25.14
CA LEU A 301 -5.51 17.45 -26.03
C LEU A 301 -5.98 16.02 -25.73
N ILE A 302 -6.02 15.60 -24.47
CA ILE A 302 -6.55 14.28 -24.07
C ILE A 302 -8.02 14.13 -24.50
N GLN A 303 -8.85 15.15 -24.26
CA GLN A 303 -10.26 15.15 -24.62
C GLN A 303 -10.47 14.93 -26.12
N SER A 304 -9.61 15.53 -26.97
CA SER A 304 -9.66 15.41 -28.43
C SER A 304 -9.42 13.99 -28.97
N HIS A 305 -8.82 13.11 -28.16
CA HIS A 305 -8.64 11.68 -28.49
C HIS A 305 -9.83 10.81 -28.02
N GLU A 306 -10.85 11.42 -27.41
CA GLU A 306 -12.09 10.78 -26.97
C GLU A 306 -11.85 9.60 -26.02
N ILE A 307 -10.91 9.76 -25.09
CA ILE A 307 -10.58 8.75 -24.08
C ILE A 307 -11.81 8.42 -23.23
N HIS A 308 -12.08 7.12 -23.01
CA HIS A 308 -13.17 6.63 -22.18
C HIS A 308 -12.74 6.55 -20.72
N VAL A 309 -11.58 5.93 -20.49
CA VAL A 309 -10.99 5.72 -19.17
C VAL A 309 -9.59 6.32 -19.16
N LEU A 310 -9.36 7.32 -18.31
CA LEU A 310 -8.05 7.93 -18.14
C LEU A 310 -7.42 7.48 -16.82
N VAL A 311 -6.22 6.93 -16.91
CA VAL A 311 -5.46 6.34 -15.81
C VAL A 311 -4.32 7.27 -15.43
N ASP A 312 -4.33 7.76 -14.19
CA ASP A 312 -3.22 8.47 -13.58
C ASP A 312 -2.18 7.48 -13.05
N LEU A 313 -0.96 7.55 -13.57
CA LEU A 313 0.16 6.71 -13.13
C LEU A 313 1.11 7.41 -12.15
N ASN A 314 0.89 8.69 -11.83
CA ASN A 314 1.78 9.43 -10.94
C ASN A 314 1.14 9.71 -9.58
N GLY A 315 -0.13 10.09 -9.51
CA GLY A 315 -0.79 10.52 -8.29
C GLY A 315 -0.04 11.64 -7.58
N HIS A 316 0.17 11.42 -6.29
CA HIS A 316 1.12 12.10 -5.42
C HIS A 316 2.61 11.98 -5.79
N THR A 317 2.94 11.86 -7.10
CA THR A 317 4.19 11.67 -7.88
C THR A 317 5.07 12.90 -8.22
N LEU A 318 6.42 12.88 -8.19
CA LEU A 318 7.21 14.01 -8.75
C LEU A 318 6.88 14.15 -10.27
N HIS A 319 6.70 15.39 -10.78
CA HIS A 319 6.16 15.67 -12.15
C HIS A 319 4.76 15.13 -12.40
N SER A 320 3.96 14.96 -11.36
CA SER A 320 2.60 14.50 -11.51
C SER A 320 1.78 15.43 -12.41
N GLY A 321 1.03 14.81 -13.32
CA GLY A 321 -0.01 15.46 -14.12
C GLY A 321 -1.37 15.44 -13.44
N ILE A 322 -1.48 15.19 -12.13
CA ILE A 322 -2.78 15.02 -11.45
C ILE A 322 -3.71 16.24 -11.59
N SER A 323 -3.16 17.45 -11.76
CA SER A 323 -3.98 18.64 -12.05
C SER A 323 -4.70 18.57 -13.40
N ILE A 324 -4.23 17.76 -14.35
CA ILE A 324 -4.94 17.52 -15.63
C ILE A 324 -6.30 16.86 -15.36
N PHE A 325 -6.37 16.00 -14.33
CA PHE A 325 -7.56 15.24 -13.99
C PHE A 325 -8.65 16.11 -13.35
N THR A 326 -8.33 17.27 -12.76
CA THR A 326 -9.34 18.19 -12.21
C THR A 326 -10.23 18.79 -13.30
N HIS A 327 -9.69 18.93 -14.51
CA HIS A 327 -10.44 19.34 -15.70
C HIS A 327 -11.39 18.25 -16.24
N ARG A 328 -11.30 17.01 -15.73
CA ARG A 328 -12.09 15.85 -16.18
C ARG A 328 -12.12 15.62 -17.71
N PRO A 329 -10.97 15.50 -18.39
CA PRO A 329 -10.92 15.28 -19.84
C PRO A 329 -11.49 13.92 -20.30
N ALA A 330 -11.68 12.96 -19.38
CA ALA A 330 -12.36 11.69 -19.63
C ALA A 330 -13.52 11.47 -18.63
N PRO A 331 -14.59 10.77 -19.03
CA PRO A 331 -15.76 10.54 -18.18
C PRO A 331 -15.45 9.64 -16.97
N MET A 332 -14.54 8.67 -17.13
CA MET A 332 -14.06 7.80 -16.06
C MET A 332 -12.56 8.02 -15.85
N GLN A 333 -12.16 8.26 -14.61
CA GLN A 333 -10.77 8.50 -14.23
C GLN A 333 -10.34 7.55 -13.10
N VAL A 334 -9.15 6.97 -13.23
CA VAL A 334 -8.62 5.94 -12.32
C VAL A 334 -7.22 6.32 -11.87
N ALA A 335 -6.93 6.25 -10.57
CA ALA A 335 -5.57 6.27 -10.06
C ALA A 335 -5.00 4.84 -10.05
N TYR A 336 -3.77 4.67 -10.54
CA TYR A 336 -3.12 3.37 -10.56
C TYR A 336 -1.58 3.47 -10.46
N LEU A 337 -1.01 2.49 -9.77
CA LEU A 337 0.40 2.12 -9.74
C LEU A 337 1.36 3.08 -9.02
N GLY A 338 1.67 4.25 -9.60
CA GLY A 338 2.80 5.07 -9.11
C GLY A 338 2.60 5.70 -7.73
N TYR A 339 1.35 5.73 -7.25
CA TYR A 339 0.99 6.28 -5.94
C TYR A 339 0.10 5.30 -5.15
N PRO A 340 0.66 4.53 -4.20
CA PRO A 340 -0.06 3.46 -3.49
C PRO A 340 -0.90 3.97 -2.31
N MET A 341 -1.59 5.10 -2.51
CA MET A 341 -2.36 5.83 -1.50
C MET A 341 -3.48 6.64 -2.17
N THR A 342 -4.45 7.11 -1.40
CA THR A 342 -5.49 8.04 -1.88
C THR A 342 -4.90 9.28 -2.54
N THR A 343 -5.38 9.62 -3.73
CA THR A 343 -5.15 10.93 -4.33
C THR A 343 -5.90 12.02 -3.57
N GLY A 344 -7.04 11.69 -2.98
CA GLY A 344 -7.90 12.66 -2.30
C GLY A 344 -8.59 13.64 -3.25
N TYR A 345 -8.55 13.37 -4.56
CA TYR A 345 -9.14 14.19 -5.61
C TYR A 345 -10.51 13.59 -6.00
N PRO A 346 -11.64 14.27 -5.71
CA PRO A 346 -12.97 13.88 -6.15
C PRO A 346 -13.12 13.75 -7.67
N SER A 347 -12.19 14.31 -8.45
CA SER A 347 -12.15 14.12 -9.90
C SER A 347 -11.69 12.72 -10.31
N ILE A 348 -10.99 11.96 -9.45
CA ILE A 348 -10.63 10.57 -9.69
C ILE A 348 -11.74 9.66 -9.15
N ASP A 349 -12.35 8.84 -10.03
CA ASP A 349 -13.50 8.02 -9.66
C ASP A 349 -13.06 6.74 -8.91
N TYR A 350 -12.00 6.08 -9.39
CA TYR A 350 -11.53 4.81 -8.85
C TYR A 350 -10.04 4.83 -8.51
N ILE A 351 -9.63 3.98 -7.57
CA ILE A 351 -8.25 3.56 -7.39
C ILE A 351 -8.18 2.04 -7.56
N LEU A 352 -7.25 1.57 -8.40
CA LEU A 352 -7.07 0.15 -8.64
C LEU A 352 -6.18 -0.46 -7.55
N SER A 353 -6.68 -1.51 -6.90
CA SER A 353 -6.03 -2.22 -5.79
C SER A 353 -6.40 -3.71 -5.82
N ASP A 354 -6.20 -4.43 -4.70
CA ASP A 354 -6.62 -5.81 -4.49
C ASP A 354 -7.13 -6.05 -3.07
N GLY A 355 -7.71 -7.23 -2.82
CA GLY A 355 -8.31 -7.57 -1.52
C GLY A 355 -7.32 -7.65 -0.36
N VAL A 356 -6.05 -7.98 -0.62
CA VAL A 356 -5.00 -8.12 0.40
C VAL A 356 -4.35 -6.78 0.74
N ALA A 357 -4.07 -5.95 -0.26
CA ALA A 357 -3.49 -4.62 -0.06
C ALA A 357 -4.51 -3.63 0.54
N THR A 358 -5.79 -3.81 0.24
CA THR A 358 -6.89 -2.97 0.74
C THR A 358 -8.07 -3.83 1.23
N PRO A 359 -7.93 -4.54 2.38
CA PRO A 359 -9.02 -5.32 2.94
C PRO A 359 -10.18 -4.40 3.34
N ALA A 360 -11.41 -4.87 3.10
CA ALA A 360 -12.61 -4.06 3.24
C ALA A 360 -12.81 -3.57 4.69
N GLU A 361 -12.40 -4.39 5.65
CA GLU A 361 -12.52 -4.20 7.09
C GLU A 361 -11.73 -2.99 7.58
N THR A 362 -10.54 -2.74 7.02
CA THR A 362 -9.62 -1.68 7.48
C THR A 362 -9.49 -0.52 6.50
N SER A 363 -9.99 -0.67 5.26
CA SER A 363 -9.86 0.37 4.21
C SER A 363 -11.04 1.34 4.15
N GLY A 364 -12.12 1.10 4.93
CA GLY A 364 -13.33 1.92 4.99
C GLY A 364 -13.09 3.34 5.52
N GLY A 365 -12.60 4.24 4.65
CA GLY A 365 -12.29 5.63 4.98
C GLY A 365 -10.84 6.04 4.69
N SER A 366 -10.03 5.15 4.13
CA SER A 366 -8.64 5.43 3.74
C SER A 366 -8.51 6.04 2.34
N PHE A 367 -9.60 6.09 1.58
CA PHE A 367 -9.64 6.55 0.19
C PHE A 367 -10.83 7.47 -0.08
N SER A 368 -10.60 8.52 -0.86
CA SER A 368 -11.68 9.32 -1.46
C SER A 368 -12.31 8.62 -2.66
N GLU A 369 -11.49 7.87 -3.38
CA GLU A 369 -11.84 7.11 -4.58
C GLU A 369 -12.55 5.82 -4.22
N LYS A 370 -13.28 5.26 -5.19
CA LYS A 370 -13.83 3.91 -5.05
C LYS A 370 -12.75 2.87 -5.34
N LEU A 371 -12.67 1.86 -4.49
CA LEU A 371 -11.76 0.73 -4.74
C LEU A 371 -12.26 -0.09 -5.95
N LEU A 372 -11.38 -0.30 -6.92
CA LEU A 372 -11.50 -1.27 -8.00
C LEU A 372 -10.54 -2.42 -7.71
N LEU A 373 -11.06 -3.53 -7.17
CA LEU A 373 -10.23 -4.62 -6.65
C LEU A 373 -9.99 -5.68 -7.72
N LEU A 374 -8.73 -5.95 -8.03
CA LEU A 374 -8.35 -7.09 -8.87
C LEU A 374 -8.36 -8.39 -8.05
N PRO A 375 -8.70 -9.54 -8.67
CA PRO A 375 -8.66 -10.86 -8.04
C PRO A 375 -7.23 -11.44 -7.97
N MET A 376 -6.22 -10.57 -7.95
CA MET A 376 -4.79 -10.90 -7.92
C MET A 376 -4.02 -9.69 -7.38
N HIS A 377 -2.71 -9.85 -7.14
CA HIS A 377 -1.85 -8.74 -6.69
C HIS A 377 -2.03 -7.49 -7.55
N TYR A 378 -2.22 -6.32 -6.94
CA TYR A 378 -2.58 -5.09 -7.67
C TYR A 378 -1.44 -4.53 -8.53
N ILE A 379 -0.17 -4.79 -8.19
CA ILE A 379 0.96 -4.26 -8.96
C ILE A 379 1.21 -5.17 -10.15
N VAL A 380 0.93 -4.67 -11.35
CA VAL A 380 1.34 -5.36 -12.57
C VAL A 380 2.85 -5.36 -12.68
N ASN A 381 3.40 -6.36 -13.35
CA ASN A 381 4.82 -6.40 -13.58
C ASN A 381 5.15 -7.19 -14.86
N ASP A 382 6.36 -6.96 -15.37
CA ASP A 382 6.85 -7.53 -16.63
C ASP A 382 8.15 -8.33 -16.40
N HIS A 383 8.34 -8.85 -15.18
CA HIS A 383 9.63 -9.40 -14.76
C HIS A 383 9.99 -10.67 -15.52
N LEU A 384 9.09 -11.64 -15.67
CA LEU A 384 9.43 -12.89 -16.37
C LEU A 384 9.69 -12.67 -17.86
N GLN A 385 9.08 -11.66 -18.47
CA GLN A 385 9.29 -11.30 -19.88
C GLN A 385 10.65 -10.64 -20.09
N MET A 386 11.14 -9.88 -19.10
CA MET A 386 12.36 -9.08 -19.21
C MET A 386 13.59 -9.67 -18.50
N LEU A 387 13.37 -10.53 -17.50
CA LEU A 387 14.38 -10.99 -16.55
C LEU A 387 14.49 -12.51 -16.51
N GLY A 388 14.20 -13.20 -17.63
CA GLY A 388 14.35 -14.65 -17.74
C GLY A 388 15.76 -15.16 -17.38
N HIS A 389 16.80 -14.34 -17.54
CA HIS A 389 18.17 -14.67 -17.12
C HIS A 389 18.32 -14.91 -15.61
N THR A 390 17.38 -14.44 -14.79
CA THR A 390 17.37 -14.68 -13.35
C THR A 390 16.96 -16.11 -12.98
N LEU A 391 16.42 -16.87 -13.95
CA LEU A 391 16.05 -18.28 -13.79
C LEU A 391 17.23 -19.23 -14.02
N GLU A 392 18.29 -18.76 -14.66
CA GLU A 392 19.40 -19.58 -15.15
C GLU A 392 20.73 -19.25 -14.45
N GLY A 393 21.69 -20.16 -14.55
CA GLY A 393 23.05 -19.95 -14.05
C GLY A 393 23.22 -20.12 -12.54
N ASN A 394 24.49 -20.17 -12.13
CA ASN A 394 24.87 -20.34 -10.73
C ASN A 394 24.60 -19.06 -9.93
N ARG A 395 24.09 -19.24 -8.71
CA ARG A 395 23.91 -18.14 -7.75
C ARG A 395 25.26 -17.45 -7.49
N PRO A 396 25.35 -16.12 -7.69
CA PRO A 396 26.56 -15.38 -7.33
C PRO A 396 26.75 -15.36 -5.81
N ARG A 397 27.97 -15.07 -5.36
CA ARG A 397 28.29 -14.93 -3.92
C ARG A 397 28.76 -13.52 -3.62
N LEU A 398 28.39 -13.00 -2.44
CA LEU A 398 28.81 -11.66 -2.03
C LEU A 398 30.33 -11.58 -1.83
N SER A 399 30.96 -12.69 -1.43
CA SER A 399 32.42 -12.82 -1.27
C SER A 399 33.22 -12.63 -2.57
N THR A 400 32.56 -12.64 -3.73
CA THR A 400 33.20 -12.29 -5.01
C THR A 400 33.44 -10.78 -5.16
N TYR A 401 32.73 -9.96 -4.38
CA TYR A 401 32.75 -8.50 -4.46
C TYR A 401 33.31 -7.83 -3.20
N PHE A 402 33.19 -8.50 -2.06
CA PHE A 402 33.61 -7.99 -0.75
C PHE A 402 34.42 -9.05 -0.01
N ASP A 403 35.34 -8.63 0.85
CA ASP A 403 36.16 -9.52 1.67
C ASP A 403 35.32 -10.11 2.81
N LEU A 404 34.62 -11.21 2.51
CA LEU A 404 33.68 -11.89 3.41
C LEU A 404 33.87 -13.41 3.33
N ASP A 405 33.65 -14.10 4.45
CA ASP A 405 33.64 -15.56 4.50
C ASP A 405 32.55 -16.14 3.58
N GLU A 406 32.85 -17.25 2.90
CA GLU A 406 31.91 -17.87 1.96
C GLU A 406 30.58 -18.32 2.58
N ASN A 407 30.57 -18.55 3.90
CA ASN A 407 29.39 -19.00 4.64
C ASN A 407 28.65 -17.85 5.34
N THR A 408 29.05 -16.59 5.09
CA THR A 408 28.37 -15.42 5.65
C THR A 408 26.92 -15.36 5.16
N PHE A 409 25.98 -15.29 6.10
CA PHE A 409 24.56 -15.13 5.77
C PHE A 409 24.28 -13.70 5.32
N VAL A 410 23.62 -13.51 4.18
CA VAL A 410 23.34 -12.19 3.62
C VAL A 410 21.87 -11.83 3.82
N PHE A 411 21.57 -11.05 4.86
CA PHE A 411 20.33 -10.29 4.90
C PHE A 411 20.46 -9.10 3.95
N ALA A 412 19.37 -8.70 3.29
CA ALA A 412 19.39 -7.51 2.45
C ALA A 412 18.09 -6.73 2.48
N THR A 413 18.20 -5.44 2.23
CA THR A 413 17.08 -4.60 1.82
C THR A 413 17.53 -3.66 0.71
N PHE A 414 16.79 -3.68 -0.40
CA PHE A 414 17.04 -2.81 -1.54
C PHE A 414 16.03 -1.66 -1.62
N SER A 415 15.23 -1.49 -0.58
CA SER A 415 14.33 -0.35 -0.43
C SER A 415 15.12 0.96 -0.33
N ASN A 416 14.52 2.06 -0.80
CA ASN A 416 15.09 3.39 -0.61
C ASN A 416 15.15 3.71 0.89
N TRP A 417 16.25 4.29 1.36
CA TRP A 417 16.50 4.53 2.79
C TRP A 417 15.48 5.44 3.45
N GLN A 418 14.75 6.24 2.66
CA GLN A 418 13.59 6.99 3.14
C GLN A 418 12.46 6.14 3.74
N LYS A 419 12.47 4.82 3.50
CA LYS A 419 11.49 3.85 4.03
C LYS A 419 11.97 3.17 5.32
N ILE A 420 13.19 3.48 5.77
CA ILE A 420 13.78 2.95 6.98
C ILE A 420 13.44 3.93 8.10
N ASP A 421 12.99 3.38 9.22
CA ASP A 421 12.74 4.09 10.47
C ASP A 421 13.54 3.42 11.61
N PRO A 422 13.69 4.08 12.77
CA PRO A 422 14.46 3.54 13.89
C PRO A 422 13.99 2.17 14.37
N SER A 423 12.69 1.89 14.36
CA SER A 423 12.12 0.65 14.87
C SER A 423 12.56 -0.55 14.03
N VAL A 424 12.42 -0.46 12.70
CA VAL A 424 12.85 -1.55 11.82
C VAL A 424 14.37 -1.68 11.78
N PHE A 425 15.12 -0.58 11.86
CA PHE A 425 16.58 -0.64 11.90
C PHE A 425 17.08 -1.34 13.17
N SER A 426 16.49 -1.02 14.32
CA SER A 426 16.80 -1.68 15.59
C SER A 426 16.51 -3.19 15.52
N ALA A 427 15.40 -3.59 14.90
CA ALA A 427 15.07 -4.99 14.65
C ALA A 427 16.14 -5.70 13.78
N TRP A 428 16.65 -5.03 12.75
CA TRP A 428 17.75 -5.58 11.95
C TRP A 428 19.04 -5.72 12.75
N MET A 429 19.35 -4.77 13.65
CA MET A 429 20.52 -4.88 14.52
C MET A 429 20.38 -6.04 15.50
N GLU A 430 19.18 -6.27 16.04
CA GLU A 430 18.88 -7.44 16.87
C GLU A 430 19.09 -8.76 16.09
N ILE A 431 18.61 -8.84 14.85
CA ILE A 431 18.84 -9.99 13.96
C ILE A 431 20.34 -10.22 13.76
N LEU A 432 21.10 -9.16 13.46
CA LEU A 432 22.56 -9.25 13.28
C LEU A 432 23.26 -9.68 14.58
N ALA A 433 22.82 -9.23 15.75
CA ALA A 433 23.38 -9.65 17.04
C ALA A 433 23.18 -11.16 17.27
N ARG A 434 22.01 -11.69 16.92
CA ARG A 434 21.62 -13.10 17.11
C ARG A 434 22.19 -14.03 16.04
N VAL A 435 22.65 -13.49 14.91
CA VAL A 435 23.30 -14.25 13.83
C VAL A 435 24.71 -13.68 13.57
N PRO A 436 25.74 -14.04 14.37
CA PRO A 436 27.04 -13.36 14.32
C PRO A 436 27.75 -13.44 12.97
N SER A 437 27.60 -14.56 12.24
CA SER A 437 28.17 -14.76 10.89
C SER A 437 27.21 -14.29 9.79
N SER A 438 26.71 -13.05 9.92
CA SER A 438 25.83 -12.45 8.92
C SER A 438 26.15 -10.98 8.66
N VAL A 439 25.71 -10.48 7.52
CA VAL A 439 25.79 -9.07 7.13
C VAL A 439 24.42 -8.57 6.70
N MET A 440 24.23 -7.26 6.78
CA MET A 440 23.08 -6.57 6.20
C MET A 440 23.54 -5.79 4.97
N TRP A 441 22.99 -6.12 3.81
CA TRP A 441 23.35 -5.53 2.53
C TRP A 441 22.31 -4.51 2.06
N PHE A 442 22.79 -3.30 1.81
CA PHE A 442 22.02 -2.16 1.31
C PHE A 442 22.45 -1.76 -0.09
N GLN A 443 21.49 -1.21 -0.83
CA GLN A 443 21.74 -0.46 -2.05
C GLN A 443 22.22 0.97 -1.70
N GLU A 444 23.36 1.41 -2.23
CA GLU A 444 23.80 2.80 -2.18
C GLU A 444 23.00 3.65 -3.18
N TYR A 445 22.61 4.85 -2.73
CA TYR A 445 21.91 5.83 -3.53
C TYR A 445 22.74 7.11 -3.63
N PHE A 446 22.86 7.64 -4.84
CA PHE A 446 23.58 8.88 -5.12
C PHE A 446 23.16 10.04 -4.21
N GLY A 447 24.14 10.71 -3.59
CA GLY A 447 23.92 11.86 -2.71
C GLY A 447 23.50 11.50 -1.28
N LEU A 448 23.54 10.21 -0.91
CA LEU A 448 23.25 9.75 0.46
C LEU A 448 24.51 9.26 1.21
N GLU A 449 25.71 9.62 0.77
CA GLU A 449 26.97 9.13 1.35
C GLU A 449 27.07 9.47 2.86
N GLY A 450 26.56 10.63 3.27
CA GLY A 450 26.46 11.01 4.68
C GLY A 450 25.55 10.10 5.51
N ALA A 451 24.52 9.51 4.91
CA ALA A 451 23.62 8.59 5.60
C ALA A 451 24.29 7.24 5.88
N ILE A 452 25.25 6.81 5.06
CA ILE A 452 26.05 5.59 5.32
C ILE A 452 26.80 5.73 6.65
N THR A 453 27.42 6.90 6.87
CA THR A 453 28.13 7.21 8.11
C THR A 453 27.19 7.14 9.32
N ASN A 454 25.99 7.73 9.20
CA ASN A 454 24.99 7.71 10.27
C ASN A 454 24.47 6.29 10.55
N LEU A 455 24.14 5.50 9.51
CA LEU A 455 23.70 4.12 9.66
C LEU A 455 24.76 3.24 10.35
N ARG A 456 26.05 3.45 10.03
CA ARG A 456 27.15 2.74 10.71
C ARG A 456 27.29 3.16 12.18
N ALA A 457 27.21 4.46 12.47
CA ALA A 457 27.24 4.94 13.85
C ALA A 457 26.04 4.42 14.67
N GLU A 458 24.86 4.34 14.06
CA GLU A 458 23.66 3.79 14.68
C GLU A 458 23.78 2.29 14.93
N ALA A 459 24.40 1.54 14.00
CA ALA A 459 24.73 0.13 14.21
C ALA A 459 25.68 -0.06 15.40
N GLU A 460 26.73 0.78 15.50
CA GLU A 460 27.68 0.75 16.60
C GLU A 460 27.01 1.08 17.94
N ALA A 461 26.05 2.00 17.95
CA ALA A 461 25.23 2.29 19.13
C ALA A 461 24.38 1.07 19.57
N HIS A 462 24.02 0.17 18.66
CA HIS A 462 23.37 -1.11 18.93
C HIS A 462 24.37 -2.26 19.21
N GLY A 463 25.67 -1.98 19.30
CA GLY A 463 26.70 -2.98 19.54
C GLY A 463 27.08 -3.81 18.31
N ILE A 464 26.66 -3.41 17.11
CA ILE A 464 26.99 -4.06 15.83
C ILE A 464 28.10 -3.26 15.14
N LYS A 465 29.18 -3.95 14.75
CA LYS A 465 30.25 -3.30 13.98
C LYS A 465 29.72 -2.76 12.66
N GLY A 466 30.06 -1.51 12.32
CA GLY A 466 29.59 -0.85 11.10
C GLY A 466 30.05 -1.51 9.80
N ASP A 467 31.08 -2.36 9.83
CA ASP A 467 31.55 -3.15 8.68
C ASP A 467 30.61 -4.33 8.32
N ARG A 468 29.70 -4.72 9.21
CA ARG A 468 28.63 -5.68 8.91
C ARG A 468 27.49 -5.09 8.09
N LEU A 469 27.48 -3.77 7.89
CA LEU A 469 26.60 -3.09 6.93
C LEU A 469 27.35 -2.89 5.61
N ILE A 470 26.94 -3.65 4.61
CA ILE A 470 27.53 -3.62 3.26
C ILE A 470 26.70 -2.70 2.38
N PHE A 471 27.37 -1.84 1.61
CA PHE A 471 26.74 -0.90 0.69
C PHE A 471 27.34 -1.13 -0.70
N SER A 472 26.50 -1.30 -1.72
CA SER A 472 26.93 -1.46 -3.11
C SER A 472 26.30 -0.42 -4.02
N PRO A 473 27.00 0.06 -5.07
CA PRO A 473 26.47 1.03 -6.03
C PRO A 473 25.28 0.47 -6.80
N LEU A 474 24.51 1.35 -7.44
CA LEU A 474 23.32 0.98 -8.21
C LEU A 474 23.73 0.43 -9.57
N ASP A 475 23.32 -0.81 -9.85
CA ASP A 475 23.48 -1.43 -11.16
C ASP A 475 22.26 -1.18 -12.07
N PRO A 476 22.41 -1.29 -13.40
CA PRO A 476 21.25 -1.38 -14.30
C PRO A 476 20.26 -2.45 -13.83
N TRP A 477 18.96 -2.22 -13.98
CA TRP A 477 17.89 -3.06 -13.40
C TRP A 477 18.02 -4.57 -13.70
N ILE A 478 18.45 -4.94 -14.92
CA ILE A 478 18.70 -6.33 -15.33
C ILE A 478 19.80 -6.98 -14.49
N ASP A 479 20.92 -6.28 -14.31
CA ASP A 479 22.08 -6.76 -13.55
C ASP A 479 21.78 -6.75 -12.05
N HIS A 480 21.15 -5.67 -11.57
CA HIS A 480 20.73 -5.51 -10.18
C HIS A 480 19.83 -6.67 -9.76
N THR A 481 18.80 -7.00 -10.55
CA THR A 481 17.86 -8.07 -10.21
C THR A 481 18.53 -9.44 -10.21
N TYR A 482 19.46 -9.71 -11.13
CA TYR A 482 20.26 -10.92 -11.08
C TYR A 482 21.13 -11.00 -9.82
N ARG A 483 21.77 -9.90 -9.42
CA ARG A 483 22.60 -9.83 -8.22
C ARG A 483 21.79 -9.99 -6.92
N LYS A 484 20.50 -9.67 -6.91
CA LYS A 484 19.63 -9.94 -5.75
C LYS A 484 19.67 -11.42 -5.35
N ARG A 485 19.91 -12.34 -6.29
CA ARG A 485 20.13 -13.76 -6.00
C ARG A 485 21.20 -14.00 -4.95
N ILE A 486 22.17 -13.09 -4.75
CA ILE A 486 23.19 -13.18 -3.70
C ILE A 486 22.57 -13.14 -2.30
N ALA A 487 21.49 -12.38 -2.07
CA ALA A 487 20.85 -12.27 -0.77
C ALA A 487 20.22 -13.60 -0.35
N ASP A 488 20.40 -13.99 0.91
CA ASP A 488 19.80 -15.18 1.49
C ASP A 488 18.34 -14.93 1.89
N LEU A 489 18.08 -13.77 2.48
CA LEU A 489 16.75 -13.33 2.92
C LEU A 489 16.60 -11.82 2.72
N ILE A 490 15.48 -11.40 2.13
CA ILE A 490 15.11 -9.99 2.08
C ILE A 490 14.30 -9.62 3.32
N LEU A 491 14.70 -8.51 3.92
CA LEU A 491 14.03 -7.86 5.03
C LEU A 491 13.28 -6.62 4.49
N ASP A 492 11.95 -6.70 4.46
CA ASP A 492 11.10 -5.62 3.99
C ASP A 492 10.94 -4.48 5.03
N THR A 493 10.47 -3.32 4.59
CA THR A 493 10.31 -2.12 5.42
C THR A 493 8.83 -1.92 5.83
N PRO A 494 8.48 -1.91 7.13
CA PRO A 494 7.09 -1.82 7.59
C PRO A 494 6.41 -0.45 7.42
N LEU A 495 7.18 0.64 7.52
CA LEU A 495 6.65 2.00 7.32
C LEU A 495 6.05 2.15 5.91
N LYS A 496 6.79 1.63 4.93
CA LYS A 496 6.38 1.50 3.54
C LYS A 496 7.12 0.32 2.93
N ASN A 497 6.40 -0.63 2.36
CA ASN A 497 7.05 -1.81 1.78
C ASN A 497 7.93 -1.45 0.56
N GLY A 498 8.86 -2.32 0.23
CA GLY A 498 9.36 -2.43 -1.13
C GLY A 498 8.22 -2.81 -2.08
N HIS A 499 8.08 -2.08 -3.18
CA HIS A 499 7.04 -2.36 -4.18
C HIS A 499 7.72 -3.12 -5.31
N THR A 500 8.34 -2.41 -6.25
CA THR A 500 9.19 -3.00 -7.30
C THR A 500 10.34 -3.83 -6.72
N THR A 501 10.98 -3.35 -5.65
CA THR A 501 12.18 -3.98 -5.09
C THR A 501 11.95 -5.37 -4.52
N ILE A 502 10.73 -5.64 -4.02
CA ILE A 502 10.29 -6.96 -3.55
C ILE A 502 9.91 -7.85 -4.71
N LEU A 503 9.21 -7.32 -5.72
CA LEU A 503 8.92 -8.07 -6.95
C LEU A 503 10.21 -8.53 -7.65
N ASP A 504 11.23 -7.67 -7.71
CA ASP A 504 12.56 -8.03 -8.21
C ASP A 504 13.15 -9.21 -7.41
N ALA A 505 13.04 -9.17 -6.07
CA ALA A 505 13.62 -10.18 -5.19
C ALA A 505 12.91 -11.53 -5.32
N LEU A 506 11.57 -11.51 -5.32
CA LEU A 506 10.75 -12.70 -5.52
C LEU A 506 10.98 -13.28 -6.93
N CYS A 507 11.09 -12.43 -7.96
CA CYS A 507 11.45 -12.86 -9.31
C CYS A 507 12.85 -13.49 -9.34
N ALA A 508 13.81 -12.94 -8.59
CA ALA A 508 15.14 -13.51 -8.42
C ALA A 508 15.15 -14.80 -7.57
N GLY A 509 14.03 -15.26 -7.03
CA GLY A 509 13.94 -16.47 -6.22
C GLY A 509 14.48 -16.27 -4.79
N VAL A 510 14.42 -15.06 -4.26
CA VAL A 510 14.87 -14.74 -2.89
C VAL A 510 13.65 -14.64 -1.98
N PRO A 511 13.61 -15.39 -0.86
CA PRO A 511 12.55 -15.25 0.13
C PRO A 511 12.53 -13.85 0.77
N VAL A 512 11.34 -13.42 1.19
CA VAL A 512 11.09 -12.10 1.76
C VAL A 512 10.29 -12.29 3.05
N VAL A 513 10.65 -11.58 4.12
CA VAL A 513 9.82 -11.44 5.33
C VAL A 513 9.30 -10.01 5.37
N THR A 514 8.00 -9.84 5.65
CA THR A 514 7.37 -8.53 5.79
C THR A 514 6.50 -8.48 7.04
N LEU A 515 6.38 -7.30 7.63
CA LEU A 515 5.44 -7.02 8.70
C LEU A 515 4.12 -6.54 8.10
N GLU A 516 3.03 -7.15 8.53
CA GLU A 516 1.69 -6.80 8.09
C GLU A 516 1.36 -5.34 8.41
N GLY A 517 0.98 -4.61 7.37
CA GLY A 517 0.64 -3.20 7.46
C GLY A 517 -0.86 -2.94 7.60
N ASN A 518 -1.23 -1.68 7.76
CA ASN A 518 -2.62 -1.23 7.89
C ASN A 518 -3.09 -0.34 6.72
N GLN A 519 -2.27 -0.23 5.66
CA GLN A 519 -2.54 0.64 4.51
C GLN A 519 -1.93 0.07 3.24
N MET A 520 -2.48 0.44 2.08
CA MET A 520 -2.04 -0.07 0.78
C MET A 520 -0.52 0.05 0.54
N SER A 521 0.10 1.14 1.00
CA SER A 521 1.55 1.37 0.86
C SER A 521 2.45 0.45 1.70
N ASN A 522 1.93 -0.22 2.72
CA ASN A 522 2.66 -1.19 3.55
C ASN A 522 1.99 -2.57 3.61
N ARG A 523 1.15 -2.87 2.61
CA ARG A 523 0.56 -4.21 2.39
C ARG A 523 0.87 -4.75 0.99
N ALA A 524 1.74 -4.09 0.25
CA ALA A 524 2.13 -4.50 -1.10
C ALA A 524 2.88 -5.84 -1.06
N THR A 525 3.78 -6.03 -0.09
CA THR A 525 4.52 -7.29 0.05
C THR A 525 3.61 -8.42 0.52
N SER A 526 2.70 -8.17 1.46
CA SER A 526 1.70 -9.16 1.88
C SER A 526 0.85 -9.64 0.72
N SER A 527 0.41 -8.72 -0.14
CA SER A 527 -0.33 -9.07 -1.36
C SER A 527 0.53 -9.87 -2.36
N ALA A 528 1.81 -9.53 -2.54
CA ALA A 528 2.71 -10.27 -3.41
C ALA A 528 3.01 -11.69 -2.88
N LEU A 529 3.23 -11.84 -1.58
CA LEU A 529 3.43 -13.13 -0.92
C LEU A 529 2.17 -14.01 -1.01
N ASN A 530 1.00 -13.44 -0.77
CA ASN A 530 -0.28 -14.14 -0.97
C ASN A 530 -0.45 -14.62 -2.42
N ALA A 531 -0.10 -13.78 -3.39
CA ALA A 531 -0.17 -14.14 -4.81
C ALA A 531 0.84 -15.23 -5.23
N LEU A 532 1.80 -15.57 -4.38
CA LEU A 532 2.73 -16.71 -4.54
C LEU A 532 2.46 -17.86 -3.58
N ASP A 533 1.39 -17.83 -2.78
CA ASP A 533 1.13 -18.83 -1.74
C ASP A 533 2.26 -18.95 -0.69
N LEU A 534 2.67 -17.77 -0.22
CA LEU A 534 3.75 -17.55 0.76
C LEU A 534 3.30 -16.61 1.89
N HIS A 535 2.00 -16.61 2.22
CA HIS A 535 1.43 -15.71 3.23
C HIS A 535 2.00 -15.92 4.64
N ASP A 536 2.55 -17.10 4.94
CA ASP A 536 3.26 -17.40 6.19
C ASP A 536 4.46 -16.47 6.48
N PHE A 537 4.95 -15.74 5.47
CA PHE A 537 6.07 -14.78 5.64
C PHE A 537 5.60 -13.33 5.81
N THR A 538 4.29 -13.15 5.95
CA THR A 538 3.67 -11.93 6.46
C THR A 538 3.43 -12.11 7.97
N VAL A 539 4.32 -11.53 8.76
CA VAL A 539 4.27 -11.59 10.22
C VAL A 539 3.45 -10.44 10.79
N ASN A 540 3.02 -10.53 12.06
CA ASN A 540 2.10 -9.57 12.68
C ASN A 540 2.74 -8.69 13.76
N SER A 541 4.02 -8.89 14.07
CA SER A 541 4.76 -8.03 15.01
C SER A 541 6.24 -7.90 14.65
N ILE A 542 6.89 -6.83 15.12
CA ILE A 542 8.35 -6.67 14.99
C ILE A 542 9.10 -7.82 15.68
N LYS A 543 8.57 -8.34 16.80
CA LYS A 543 9.16 -9.50 17.48
C LYS A 543 9.15 -10.72 16.55
N GLU A 544 7.99 -11.06 15.99
CA GLU A 544 7.86 -12.18 15.05
C GLU A 544 8.72 -11.98 13.80
N TYR A 545 8.85 -10.75 13.31
CA TYR A 545 9.73 -10.38 12.20
C TYR A 545 11.19 -10.76 12.49
N VAL A 546 11.69 -10.44 13.68
CA VAL A 546 13.03 -10.82 14.14
C VAL A 546 13.15 -12.34 14.29
N GLU A 547 12.19 -12.98 14.96
CA GLU A 547 12.21 -14.43 15.21
C GLU A 547 12.27 -15.23 13.90
N VAL A 548 11.40 -14.91 12.94
CA VAL A 548 11.37 -15.58 11.63
C VAL A 548 12.68 -15.37 10.88
N ALA A 549 13.23 -14.14 10.87
CA ALA A 549 14.48 -13.85 10.20
C ALA A 549 15.67 -14.63 10.81
N VAL A 550 15.76 -14.68 12.14
CA VAL A 550 16.80 -15.43 12.87
C VAL A 550 16.62 -16.93 12.65
N TYR A 551 15.38 -17.44 12.71
CA TYR A 551 15.07 -18.84 12.48
C TYR A 551 15.53 -19.29 11.08
N LEU A 552 15.14 -18.56 10.04
CA LEU A 552 15.55 -18.86 8.66
C LEU A 552 17.07 -18.79 8.47
N ALA A 553 17.74 -17.86 9.15
CA ALA A 553 19.18 -17.72 9.05
C ALA A 553 19.97 -18.82 9.77
N THR A 554 19.40 -19.39 10.83
CA THR A 554 20.04 -20.46 11.63
C THR A 554 19.63 -21.87 11.15
N HIS A 555 18.55 -22.00 10.37
CA HIS A 555 18.03 -23.27 9.87
C HIS A 555 18.18 -23.39 8.35
N LYS A 556 19.42 -23.59 7.88
CA LYS A 556 19.77 -23.65 6.44
C LYS A 556 18.88 -24.58 5.60
N HIS A 557 18.47 -25.72 6.16
CA HIS A 557 17.61 -26.68 5.46
C HIS A 557 16.19 -26.13 5.22
N VAL A 558 15.63 -25.38 6.17
CA VAL A 558 14.33 -24.71 6.02
C VAL A 558 14.44 -23.62 4.96
N LEU A 559 15.47 -22.77 5.04
CA LEU A 559 15.68 -21.72 4.06
C LEU A 559 15.87 -22.28 2.64
N GLN A 560 16.56 -23.40 2.47
CA GLN A 560 16.71 -24.06 1.18
C GLN A 560 15.37 -24.56 0.63
N LYS A 561 14.54 -25.19 1.46
CA LYS A 561 13.18 -25.60 1.07
C LYS A 561 12.32 -24.41 0.68
N LEU A 562 12.38 -23.34 1.48
CA LEU A 562 11.65 -22.10 1.22
C LEU A 562 12.09 -21.47 -0.10
N ARG A 563 13.40 -21.31 -0.31
CA ARG A 563 13.93 -20.78 -1.56
C ARG A 563 13.46 -21.58 -2.76
N LYS A 564 13.50 -22.91 -2.67
CA LYS A 564 12.95 -23.78 -3.72
C LYS A 564 11.46 -23.52 -3.94
N LYS A 565 10.67 -23.37 -2.87
CA LYS A 565 9.23 -23.01 -2.97
C LYS A 565 9.05 -21.67 -3.69
N VAL A 566 9.82 -20.62 -3.37
CA VAL A 566 9.77 -19.32 -4.08
C VAL A 566 10.13 -19.49 -5.56
N GLU A 567 11.21 -20.21 -5.87
CA GLU A 567 11.69 -20.43 -7.23
C GLU A 567 10.73 -21.25 -8.08
N ASP A 568 10.03 -22.22 -7.49
CA ASP A 568 9.00 -23.02 -8.15
C ASP A 568 7.71 -22.18 -8.31
N ASN A 569 7.27 -21.48 -7.27
CA ASN A 569 6.01 -20.73 -7.28
C ASN A 569 6.04 -19.53 -8.24
N ARG A 570 7.17 -18.82 -8.38
CA ARG A 570 7.29 -17.67 -9.30
C ARG A 570 6.98 -18.00 -10.77
N LEU A 571 7.02 -19.28 -11.16
CA LEU A 571 6.73 -19.74 -12.52
C LEU A 571 5.27 -20.20 -12.72
N HIS A 572 4.57 -20.56 -11.65
CA HIS A 572 3.26 -21.23 -11.72
C HIS A 572 2.11 -20.40 -11.12
N TYR A 573 2.43 -19.51 -10.19
CA TYR A 573 1.45 -18.66 -9.50
C TYR A 573 1.24 -17.32 -10.23
N PRO A 574 0.09 -16.66 -10.02
CA PRO A 574 -0.34 -15.54 -10.85
C PRO A 574 0.49 -14.26 -10.74
N LEU A 575 1.40 -14.13 -9.75
CA LEU A 575 2.13 -12.87 -9.50
C LEU A 575 2.89 -12.36 -10.74
N PHE A 576 3.49 -13.25 -11.52
CA PHE A 576 4.32 -12.88 -12.68
C PHE A 576 3.65 -13.19 -14.03
N ASP A 577 2.36 -13.54 -14.04
CA ASP A 577 1.59 -13.79 -15.25
C ASP A 577 0.95 -12.50 -15.78
N THR A 578 1.74 -11.74 -16.53
CA THR A 578 1.33 -10.45 -17.11
C THR A 578 0.19 -10.58 -18.12
N ALA A 579 0.07 -11.71 -18.82
CA ALA A 579 -1.01 -11.96 -19.78
C ALA A 579 -2.36 -12.16 -19.07
N LYS A 580 -2.37 -12.99 -18.02
CA LYS A 580 -3.54 -13.12 -17.15
C LYS A 580 -3.87 -11.80 -16.47
N TYR A 581 -2.87 -11.05 -16.02
CA TYR A 581 -3.07 -9.72 -15.46
C TYR A 581 -3.76 -8.78 -16.47
N ALA A 582 -3.28 -8.71 -17.72
CA ALA A 582 -3.87 -7.85 -18.74
C ALA A 582 -5.35 -8.16 -18.99
N THR A 583 -5.71 -9.44 -19.02
CA THR A 583 -7.10 -9.88 -19.11
C THR A 583 -7.93 -9.41 -17.91
N LYS A 584 -7.43 -9.61 -16.68
CA LYS A 584 -8.16 -9.20 -15.46
C LYS A 584 -8.24 -7.68 -15.29
N PHE A 585 -7.22 -6.96 -15.71
CA PHE A 585 -7.24 -5.50 -15.79
C PHE A 585 -8.31 -5.03 -16.80
N GLU A 586 -8.33 -5.60 -18.01
CA GLU A 586 -9.32 -5.25 -19.03
C GLU A 586 -10.75 -5.55 -18.54
N ASP A 587 -10.99 -6.72 -17.94
CA ASP A 587 -12.28 -7.10 -17.36
C ASP A 587 -12.75 -6.09 -16.29
N ALA A 588 -11.85 -5.70 -15.37
CA ALA A 588 -12.15 -4.76 -14.30
C ALA A 588 -12.47 -3.35 -14.84
N ILE A 589 -11.68 -2.88 -15.81
CA ILE A 589 -11.91 -1.57 -16.46
C ILE A 589 -13.20 -1.59 -17.28
N LYS A 590 -13.49 -2.66 -18.02
CA LYS A 590 -14.75 -2.83 -18.75
C LYS A 590 -15.94 -2.82 -17.81
N ALA A 591 -15.88 -3.55 -16.69
CA ALA A 591 -16.95 -3.57 -15.69
C ALA A 591 -17.21 -2.18 -15.10
N ALA A 592 -16.16 -1.47 -14.69
CA ALA A 592 -16.26 -0.11 -14.16
C ALA A 592 -16.77 0.89 -15.22
N TRP A 593 -16.34 0.75 -16.47
CA TRP A 593 -16.87 1.53 -17.58
C TRP A 593 -18.35 1.27 -17.82
N GLN A 594 -18.83 0.02 -17.80
CA GLN A 594 -20.25 -0.29 -17.96
C GLN A 594 -21.11 0.35 -16.86
N VAL A 595 -20.63 0.36 -15.62
CA VAL A 595 -21.28 1.04 -14.50
C VAL A 595 -21.35 2.55 -14.73
N LYS A 596 -20.24 3.18 -15.14
CA LYS A 596 -20.20 4.61 -15.45
C LYS A 596 -21.10 4.96 -16.64
N LYS A 597 -21.03 4.17 -17.71
CA LYS A 597 -21.85 4.29 -18.94
C LYS A 597 -23.34 4.26 -18.61
N SER A 598 -23.78 3.27 -17.82
CA SER A 598 -25.18 3.13 -17.43
C SER A 598 -25.69 4.36 -16.65
N ARG A 599 -24.85 4.95 -15.78
CA ARG A 599 -25.21 6.19 -15.06
C ARG A 599 -25.31 7.41 -15.96
N LEU A 600 -24.34 7.57 -16.86
CA LEU A 600 -24.36 8.67 -17.84
C LEU A 600 -25.61 8.61 -18.72
N GLN A 601 -26.09 7.41 -19.05
CA GLN A 601 -27.32 7.19 -19.81
C GLN A 601 -28.60 7.40 -18.97
N ALA A 602 -28.59 7.01 -17.68
CA ALA A 602 -29.76 7.12 -16.81
C ALA A 602 -30.03 8.54 -16.28
N GLY A 603 -29.02 9.43 -16.26
CA GLY A 603 -29.17 10.81 -15.78
C GLY A 603 -29.43 10.96 -14.27
N THR A 604 -29.42 9.87 -13.50
CA THR A 604 -29.69 9.86 -12.06
C THR A 604 -28.43 9.67 -11.20
N PRO A 605 -28.26 10.42 -10.10
CA PRO A 605 -27.18 10.22 -9.15
C PRO A 605 -27.43 8.97 -8.28
N THR A 606 -26.93 7.82 -8.71
CA THR A 606 -26.85 6.61 -7.86
C THR A 606 -25.51 6.58 -7.13
N ARG A 607 -25.48 6.21 -5.84
CA ARG A 607 -24.23 6.05 -5.05
C ARG A 607 -23.26 5.10 -5.76
N GLU A 608 -22.01 5.51 -5.93
CA GLU A 608 -20.97 4.61 -6.44
C GLU A 608 -20.59 3.59 -5.36
N MET A 609 -20.80 2.30 -5.67
CA MET A 609 -20.40 1.17 -4.83
C MET A 609 -18.99 0.70 -5.20
N HIS A 610 -18.29 0.08 -4.24
CA HIS A 610 -17.07 -0.67 -4.53
C HIS A 610 -17.38 -1.75 -5.57
N LEU A 611 -16.54 -1.87 -6.59
CA LEU A 611 -16.71 -2.87 -7.64
C LEU A 611 -15.77 -4.03 -7.38
N PHE A 612 -16.39 -5.18 -7.13
CA PHE A 612 -15.73 -6.48 -7.05
C PHE A 612 -16.03 -7.18 -8.38
N PRO A 613 -15.08 -7.25 -9.33
CA PRO A 613 -15.27 -8.07 -10.53
C PRO A 613 -15.58 -9.49 -10.07
N SER A 614 -16.57 -10.13 -10.68
CA SER A 614 -17.05 -11.46 -10.30
C SER A 614 -15.88 -12.43 -10.13
N THR A 615 -15.66 -12.90 -8.90
CA THR A 615 -14.71 -13.95 -8.58
C THR A 615 -15.31 -15.28 -9.02
N GLN A 616 -15.12 -15.67 -10.29
CA GLN A 616 -15.06 -17.10 -10.57
C GLN A 616 -13.76 -17.59 -9.94
N SER A 617 -13.87 -18.10 -8.71
CA SER A 617 -12.79 -18.75 -7.99
C SER A 617 -12.23 -19.85 -8.90
N SER A 618 -11.03 -19.64 -9.44
CA SER A 618 -10.24 -20.76 -9.93
C SER A 618 -9.89 -21.58 -8.71
N ALA A 619 -10.58 -22.69 -8.53
CA ALA A 619 -10.38 -23.63 -7.43
C ALA A 619 -8.88 -23.90 -7.26
N VAL A 620 -8.30 -23.36 -6.20
CA VAL A 620 -6.99 -23.76 -5.73
C VAL A 620 -7.17 -25.17 -5.20
N LEU A 621 -6.60 -26.16 -5.87
CA LEU A 621 -6.48 -27.52 -5.36
C LEU A 621 -5.57 -27.47 -4.12
N PRO A 622 -6.08 -27.71 -2.90
CA PRO A 622 -5.27 -27.71 -1.70
C PRO A 622 -4.39 -28.96 -1.67
N ARG A 623 -3.13 -28.84 -1.23
CA ARG A 623 -2.29 -30.00 -0.89
C ARG A 623 -1.81 -29.92 0.56
N ASP A 624 -1.78 -31.11 1.16
CA ASP A 624 -1.40 -31.45 2.53
C ASP A 624 0.07 -31.12 2.83
N PHE A 625 0.35 -30.40 3.92
CA PHE A 625 1.58 -30.52 4.73
C PHE A 625 1.36 -29.93 6.14
N PRO A 626 2.11 -30.42 7.16
CA PRO A 626 1.80 -30.23 8.57
C PRO A 626 2.16 -28.83 9.06
N VAL A 627 1.28 -28.26 9.87
CA VAL A 627 1.45 -26.99 10.58
C VAL A 627 2.47 -27.17 11.70
N LEU A 628 3.56 -26.39 11.66
CA LEU A 628 4.52 -26.30 12.77
C LEU A 628 3.97 -25.33 13.82
N SER A 629 3.85 -25.78 15.06
CA SER A 629 3.30 -24.98 16.15
C SER A 629 4.26 -23.86 16.56
N ALA A 630 3.68 -22.68 16.83
CA ALA A 630 4.38 -21.54 17.39
C ALA A 630 4.58 -21.73 18.90
N LYS A 631 5.49 -22.64 19.29
CA LYS A 631 6.15 -22.70 20.60
C LYS A 631 7.25 -23.75 20.55
N GLU A 632 8.48 -23.33 20.33
CA GLU A 632 9.64 -24.10 20.77
C GLU A 632 10.61 -23.17 21.48
N ASP A 633 10.22 -22.82 22.71
CA ASP A 633 11.17 -22.53 23.77
C ASP A 633 11.81 -23.87 24.16
N SER A 634 13.14 -23.95 24.12
CA SER A 634 13.88 -25.19 24.28
C SER A 634 13.66 -25.82 25.66
N SER A 635 13.46 -27.15 25.68
CA SER A 635 13.61 -28.10 26.82
C SER A 635 12.40 -28.51 27.67
N VAL A 636 11.17 -28.14 27.31
CA VAL A 636 9.96 -28.72 27.92
C VAL A 636 9.12 -29.35 26.81
N GLU A 637 8.84 -30.65 26.88
CA GLU A 637 7.89 -31.28 25.96
C GLU A 637 6.55 -30.51 26.06
N ASP A 638 6.01 -30.05 24.93
CA ASP A 638 4.72 -29.36 24.88
C ASP A 638 3.64 -30.23 25.55
N GLU A 639 3.11 -29.74 26.67
CA GLU A 639 2.18 -30.50 27.52
C GLU A 639 0.94 -30.96 26.74
N TYR A 640 0.48 -30.18 25.75
CA TYR A 640 -0.64 -30.55 24.89
C TYR A 640 -0.28 -31.72 23.99
N VAL A 641 0.90 -31.67 23.35
CA VAL A 641 1.41 -32.76 22.49
C VAL A 641 1.64 -34.02 23.32
N VAL A 642 2.20 -33.90 24.53
CA VAL A 642 2.41 -35.05 25.44
C VAL A 642 1.07 -35.65 25.87
N ARG A 643 0.09 -34.82 26.22
CA ARG A 643 -1.26 -35.27 26.59
C ARG A 643 -1.94 -36.03 25.46
N VAL A 644 -1.90 -35.49 24.24
CA VAL A 644 -2.46 -36.14 23.05
C VAL A 644 -1.73 -37.45 22.75
N LYS A 645 -0.39 -37.45 22.78
CA LYS A 645 0.42 -38.64 22.57
C LYS A 645 0.11 -39.75 23.58
N ASN A 646 -0.04 -39.41 24.87
CA ASN A 646 -0.40 -40.39 25.90
C ASN A 646 -1.77 -41.02 25.66
N ALA A 647 -2.76 -40.24 25.20
CA ALA A 647 -4.07 -40.76 24.84
C ALA A 647 -4.00 -41.71 23.63
N LEU A 648 -3.21 -41.34 22.61
CA LEU A 648 -2.98 -42.19 21.44
C LEU A 648 -2.25 -43.49 21.81
N ASP A 649 -1.19 -43.42 22.61
CA ASP A 649 -0.42 -44.57 23.08
C ASP A 649 -1.26 -45.53 23.93
N THR A 650 -2.26 -45.01 24.65
CA THR A 650 -3.22 -45.79 25.46
C THR A 650 -4.51 -46.17 24.72
N GLN A 651 -4.62 -45.84 23.43
CA GLN A 651 -5.81 -46.08 22.58
C GLN A 651 -7.10 -45.50 23.17
N GLN A 652 -7.01 -44.40 23.90
CA GLN A 652 -8.19 -43.67 24.38
C GLN A 652 -8.81 -42.87 23.23
N PRO A 653 -10.16 -42.88 23.09
CA PRO A 653 -10.81 -42.07 22.06
C PRO A 653 -10.64 -40.59 22.37
N ILE A 654 -10.26 -39.80 21.37
CA ILE A 654 -10.09 -38.36 21.48
C ILE A 654 -11.33 -37.67 20.93
N ARG A 655 -12.04 -36.94 21.78
CA ARG A 655 -13.23 -36.16 21.41
C ARG A 655 -13.04 -34.70 21.79
N LEU A 656 -13.29 -33.80 20.85
CA LEU A 656 -13.05 -32.37 21.04
C LEU A 656 -14.36 -31.61 21.09
N HIS A 657 -14.52 -30.78 22.13
CA HIS A 657 -15.59 -29.79 22.24
C HIS A 657 -14.98 -28.41 21.95
N ILE A 658 -15.18 -27.93 20.73
CA ILE A 658 -14.68 -26.66 20.24
C ILE A 658 -15.57 -25.53 20.77
N GLY A 659 -15.00 -24.58 21.51
CA GLY A 659 -15.72 -23.47 22.16
C GLY A 659 -16.57 -23.88 23.36
N GLY A 660 -16.27 -25.03 23.97
CA GLY A 660 -17.12 -25.62 25.00
C GLY A 660 -17.16 -24.83 26.31
N HIS A 661 -18.35 -24.78 26.93
CA HIS A 661 -18.57 -24.07 28.20
C HIS A 661 -18.81 -24.99 29.40
N VAL A 662 -18.88 -26.31 29.18
CA VAL A 662 -19.16 -27.31 30.24
C VAL A 662 -18.16 -28.44 30.16
N LYS A 663 -17.41 -28.67 31.25
CA LYS A 663 -16.42 -29.73 31.34
C LYS A 663 -17.09 -31.10 31.35
N SER A 664 -16.58 -32.03 30.54
CA SER A 664 -17.03 -33.42 30.49
C SER A 664 -15.82 -34.36 30.58
N PRO A 665 -15.92 -35.49 31.30
CA PRO A 665 -14.80 -36.44 31.38
C PRO A 665 -14.45 -37.07 30.03
N ASP A 666 -15.40 -37.09 29.08
CA ASP A 666 -15.25 -37.75 27.78
C ASP A 666 -14.87 -36.78 26.64
N TRP A 667 -14.78 -35.48 26.91
CA TRP A 667 -14.53 -34.45 25.90
C TRP A 667 -13.49 -33.45 26.36
N TRP A 668 -12.56 -33.11 25.49
CA TRP A 668 -11.58 -32.06 25.74
C TRP A 668 -12.02 -30.75 25.13
N ILE A 669 -11.98 -29.69 25.93
CA ILE A 669 -12.38 -28.36 25.47
C ILE A 669 -11.20 -27.67 24.76
N VAL A 670 -11.45 -27.23 23.54
CA VAL A 670 -10.53 -26.42 22.75
C VAL A 670 -11.12 -25.04 22.59
N ASP A 671 -10.42 -24.01 23.06
CA ASP A 671 -10.86 -22.62 22.95
C ASP A 671 -9.65 -21.69 22.71
N ALA A 672 -9.87 -20.57 22.03
CA ALA A 672 -8.83 -19.57 21.84
C ALA A 672 -8.66 -18.68 23.09
N ASN A 673 -9.71 -18.57 23.91
CA ASN A 673 -9.68 -17.87 25.18
C ASN A 673 -9.19 -18.82 26.29
N ASP A 674 -8.29 -18.32 27.13
CA ASP A 674 -7.85 -19.03 28.33
C ASP A 674 -9.00 -19.09 29.35
N GLY A 675 -9.14 -20.22 30.03
CA GLY A 675 -10.18 -20.45 31.04
C GLY A 675 -9.99 -21.73 31.83
N ASP A 676 -10.47 -21.76 33.07
CA ASP A 676 -10.27 -22.87 34.03
C ASP A 676 -10.80 -24.24 33.56
N ILE A 677 -11.72 -24.22 32.60
CA ILE A 677 -12.33 -25.43 32.02
C ILE A 677 -11.70 -25.85 30.70
N VAL A 678 -10.87 -25.00 30.08
CA VAL A 678 -10.28 -25.21 28.75
C VAL A 678 -9.11 -26.18 28.87
N ASP A 679 -9.14 -27.25 28.08
CA ASP A 679 -8.07 -28.25 28.07
C ASP A 679 -6.91 -27.86 27.15
N PHE A 680 -7.23 -27.16 26.07
CA PHE A 680 -6.31 -26.77 25.00
C PHE A 680 -6.59 -25.33 24.57
N ILE A 681 -5.64 -24.43 24.85
CA ILE A 681 -5.73 -23.03 24.41
C ILE A 681 -5.13 -22.92 23.02
N MET A 682 -5.96 -22.92 21.98
CA MET A 682 -5.54 -22.89 20.58
C MET A 682 -6.64 -22.36 19.66
N TYR A 683 -6.23 -21.87 18.49
CA TYR A 683 -7.17 -21.45 17.45
C TYR A 683 -7.81 -22.68 16.81
N ILE A 684 -9.12 -22.60 16.55
CA ILE A 684 -9.90 -23.67 15.91
C ILE A 684 -9.44 -23.98 14.48
N SER A 685 -8.73 -23.03 13.85
CA SER A 685 -8.09 -23.16 12.54
C SER A 685 -6.71 -23.81 12.59
N ASN A 686 -6.16 -24.05 13.79
CA ASN A 686 -4.84 -24.64 13.99
C ASN A 686 -4.81 -25.53 15.25
N LEU A 687 -5.15 -26.80 15.05
CA LEU A 687 -5.17 -27.86 16.05
C LEU A 687 -3.82 -28.60 16.08
N TYR A 688 -2.71 -27.85 16.14
CA TYR A 688 -1.34 -28.40 16.00
C TYR A 688 -1.01 -29.55 16.95
N ALA A 689 -1.60 -29.58 18.15
CA ALA A 689 -1.35 -30.62 19.15
C ALA A 689 -1.91 -31.98 18.72
N PHE A 690 -2.84 -31.98 17.76
CA PHE A 690 -3.54 -33.15 17.25
C PHE A 690 -2.96 -33.57 15.89
N PRO A 691 -2.29 -34.74 15.82
CA PRO A 691 -1.80 -35.29 14.57
C PRO A 691 -2.94 -35.57 13.58
N ASP A 692 -2.59 -35.76 12.31
CA ASP A 692 -3.56 -36.20 11.31
C ASP A 692 -4.22 -37.50 11.74
N ASN A 693 -5.54 -37.60 11.53
CA ASN A 693 -6.32 -38.80 11.84
C ASN A 693 -6.29 -39.24 13.31
N SER A 694 -6.05 -38.33 14.24
CA SER A 694 -5.95 -38.62 15.68
C SER A 694 -7.25 -38.46 16.46
N VAL A 695 -8.24 -37.74 15.92
CA VAL A 695 -9.49 -37.39 16.61
C VAL A 695 -10.65 -38.27 16.15
N ASP A 696 -11.42 -38.80 17.10
CA ASP A 696 -12.60 -39.61 16.84
C ASP A 696 -13.83 -38.75 16.51
N THR A 697 -14.02 -37.67 17.25
CA THR A 697 -15.22 -36.82 17.16
C THR A 697 -14.90 -35.36 17.46
N ILE A 698 -15.41 -34.44 16.65
CA ILE A 698 -15.43 -33.01 16.92
C ILE A 698 -16.88 -32.60 17.12
N TYR A 699 -17.15 -31.90 18.22
CA TYR A 699 -18.39 -31.20 18.49
C TYR A 699 -18.09 -29.70 18.56
N SER A 700 -18.87 -28.90 17.83
CA SER A 700 -18.76 -27.44 17.82
C SER A 700 -20.16 -26.84 17.79
N SER A 701 -20.44 -25.94 18.73
CA SER A 701 -21.73 -25.23 18.78
C SER A 701 -21.52 -23.73 18.84
N HIS A 702 -22.04 -23.03 17.83
CA HIS A 702 -22.01 -21.57 17.69
C HIS A 702 -20.57 -21.01 17.74
N VAL A 703 -19.70 -21.59 16.93
CA VAL A 703 -18.29 -21.17 16.78
C VAL A 703 -17.91 -20.93 15.31
N LEU A 704 -18.46 -21.72 14.39
CA LEU A 704 -18.04 -21.69 12.97
C LEU A 704 -18.42 -20.37 12.27
N GLU A 705 -19.51 -19.74 12.69
CA GLU A 705 -20.01 -18.46 12.19
C GLU A 705 -19.07 -17.28 12.46
N HIS A 706 -18.09 -17.45 13.35
CA HIS A 706 -17.09 -16.44 13.67
C HIS A 706 -15.92 -16.42 12.65
N CYS A 707 -15.87 -17.40 11.74
CA CYS A 707 -14.86 -17.48 10.68
C CYS A 707 -15.21 -16.60 9.46
N THR A 708 -14.23 -15.91 8.86
CA THR A 708 -14.43 -15.21 7.59
C THR A 708 -14.61 -16.19 6.41
N HIS A 709 -15.60 -15.93 5.54
CA HIS A 709 -15.91 -16.73 4.34
C HIS A 709 -15.28 -16.17 3.04
N GLY A 710 -14.46 -15.13 3.13
CA GLY A 710 -13.93 -14.39 1.97
C GLY A 710 -12.47 -13.98 2.15
N PHE A 711 -12.21 -12.99 3.01
CA PHE A 711 -10.86 -12.53 3.28
C PHE A 711 -10.11 -13.54 4.18
N GLY A 712 -8.94 -14.03 3.74
CA GLY A 712 -8.12 -14.97 4.50
C GLY A 712 -8.60 -16.43 4.51
N HIS A 713 -9.80 -16.72 3.98
CA HIS A 713 -10.39 -18.07 3.91
C HIS A 713 -10.40 -18.82 5.26
N GLU A 714 -10.67 -18.13 6.38
CA GLU A 714 -10.66 -18.73 7.73
C GLU A 714 -11.66 -19.88 7.84
N LEU A 715 -12.85 -19.74 7.26
CA LEU A 715 -13.89 -20.76 7.33
C LEU A 715 -13.44 -22.05 6.64
N GLU A 716 -12.93 -21.93 5.41
CA GLU A 716 -12.45 -23.08 4.65
C GLU A 716 -11.19 -23.70 5.29
N HIS A 717 -10.30 -22.88 5.85
CA HIS A 717 -9.13 -23.37 6.60
C HIS A 717 -9.56 -24.17 7.82
N THR A 718 -10.43 -23.61 8.66
CA THR A 718 -10.94 -24.26 9.88
C THR A 718 -11.58 -25.61 9.56
N LEU A 719 -12.45 -25.68 8.55
CA LEU A 719 -13.09 -26.94 8.18
C LEU A 719 -12.08 -27.98 7.66
N ARG A 720 -11.05 -27.56 6.92
CA ARG A 720 -9.97 -28.47 6.50
C ARG A 720 -9.12 -28.95 7.68
N GLU A 721 -8.87 -28.09 8.66
CA GLU A 721 -8.13 -28.46 9.85
C GLU A 721 -8.89 -29.49 10.69
N TRP A 722 -10.20 -29.28 10.86
CA TRP A 722 -11.08 -30.25 11.53
C TRP A 722 -11.11 -31.57 10.78
N TYR A 723 -11.19 -31.52 9.44
CA TYR A 723 -11.07 -32.70 8.59
C TYR A 723 -9.72 -33.39 8.77
N ARG A 724 -8.60 -32.64 8.80
CA ARG A 724 -7.23 -33.18 8.96
C ARG A 724 -7.08 -34.00 10.23
N VAL A 725 -7.52 -33.48 11.36
CA VAL A 725 -7.36 -34.17 12.66
C VAL A 725 -8.33 -35.34 12.82
N LEU A 726 -9.52 -35.30 12.23
CA LEU A 726 -10.47 -36.41 12.29
C LEU A 726 -9.93 -37.65 11.60
N ARG A 727 -10.03 -38.83 12.23
CA ARG A 727 -9.69 -40.10 11.59
C ARG A 727 -10.61 -40.41 10.40
N PRO A 728 -10.26 -41.34 9.49
CA PRO A 728 -11.19 -41.79 8.46
C PRO A 728 -12.49 -42.30 9.09
N GLY A 729 -13.63 -41.75 8.66
CA GLY A 729 -14.95 -42.02 9.25
C GLY A 729 -15.19 -41.36 10.61
N GLY A 730 -14.29 -40.48 11.08
CA GLY A 730 -14.48 -39.66 12.27
C GLY A 730 -15.66 -38.70 12.10
N GLN A 731 -16.31 -38.38 13.22
CA GLN A 731 -17.57 -37.62 13.22
C GLN A 731 -17.34 -36.13 13.47
N LEU A 732 -17.99 -35.30 12.67
CA LEU A 732 -18.14 -33.87 12.92
C LEU A 732 -19.60 -33.58 13.25
N LEU A 733 -19.84 -32.99 14.42
CA LEU A 733 -21.14 -32.55 14.90
C LEU A 733 -21.08 -31.03 15.03
N VAL A 734 -21.69 -30.32 14.07
CA VAL A 734 -21.63 -28.86 14.01
C VAL A 734 -23.02 -28.25 14.18
N SER A 735 -23.12 -27.30 15.11
CA SER A 735 -24.28 -26.48 15.37
C SER A 735 -23.92 -25.03 15.06
N VAL A 736 -24.69 -24.38 14.19
CA VAL A 736 -24.55 -22.94 13.86
C VAL A 736 -25.90 -22.25 13.93
N PRO A 737 -25.95 -20.91 14.09
CA PRO A 737 -27.18 -20.14 13.96
C PRO A 737 -27.86 -20.42 12.61
N ASN A 738 -29.12 -20.85 12.65
CA ASN A 738 -29.92 -21.05 11.46
C ASN A 738 -30.39 -19.70 10.94
N LEU A 739 -29.64 -19.13 9.98
CA LEU A 739 -29.89 -17.80 9.45
C LEU A 739 -31.32 -17.67 8.88
N PHE A 740 -31.83 -18.72 8.24
CA PHE A 740 -33.17 -18.72 7.66
C PHE A 740 -34.26 -18.65 8.75
N ALA A 741 -34.13 -19.46 9.81
CA ALA A 741 -35.06 -19.42 10.95
C ALA A 741 -35.01 -18.08 11.68
N LEU A 742 -33.79 -17.58 11.95
CA LEU A 742 -33.58 -16.28 12.62
C LEU A 742 -34.13 -15.12 11.80
N ALA A 743 -33.88 -15.08 10.49
CA ALA A 743 -34.42 -14.06 9.60
C ALA A 743 -35.95 -14.10 9.57
N THR A 744 -36.55 -15.29 9.55
CA THR A 744 -38.01 -15.48 9.58
C THR A 744 -38.63 -14.94 10.88
N LEU A 745 -38.01 -15.22 12.02
CA LEU A 745 -38.43 -14.69 13.32
C LEU A 745 -38.23 -13.16 13.38
N PHE A 746 -37.11 -12.66 12.87
CA PHE A 746 -36.77 -11.23 12.88
C PHE A 746 -37.77 -10.37 12.09
N ILE A 747 -38.23 -10.85 10.92
CA ILE A 747 -39.21 -10.11 10.10
C ILE A 747 -40.65 -10.25 10.60
N ASN A 748 -40.93 -11.16 11.54
CA ASN A 748 -42.27 -11.34 12.08
C ASN A 748 -42.64 -10.19 13.02
N GLU A 749 -43.44 -9.25 12.54
CA GLU A 749 -43.86 -8.06 13.29
C GLU A 749 -44.70 -8.35 14.53
N SER A 750 -45.30 -9.55 14.64
CA SER A 750 -46.03 -9.97 15.85
C SER A 750 -45.09 -10.26 17.03
N ILE A 751 -43.79 -10.48 16.78
CA ILE A 751 -42.79 -10.69 17.83
C ILE A 751 -42.39 -9.33 18.43
N PRO A 752 -42.43 -9.17 19.77
CA PRO A 752 -42.05 -7.93 20.43
C PRO A 752 -40.66 -7.45 20.00
N HIS A 753 -40.51 -6.13 19.82
CA HIS A 753 -39.25 -5.47 19.42
C HIS A 753 -38.04 -5.97 20.22
N GLN A 754 -38.18 -6.12 21.54
CA GLN A 754 -37.11 -6.59 22.42
C GLN A 754 -36.61 -8.00 22.06
N HIS A 755 -37.51 -8.91 21.66
CA HIS A 755 -37.13 -10.27 21.25
C HIS A 755 -36.49 -10.24 19.86
N ARG A 756 -36.97 -9.36 18.96
CA ARG A 756 -36.33 -9.14 17.65
C ARG A 756 -34.94 -8.53 17.77
N ALA A 757 -34.71 -7.65 18.74
CA ALA A 757 -33.38 -7.12 19.04
C ALA A 757 -32.43 -8.23 19.54
N TRP A 758 -32.92 -9.13 20.39
CA TRP A 758 -32.14 -10.29 20.82
C TRP A 758 -31.88 -11.27 19.66
N ILE A 759 -32.85 -11.53 18.77
CA ILE A 759 -32.64 -12.34 17.55
C ILE A 759 -31.56 -11.71 16.66
N MET A 760 -31.54 -10.39 16.51
CA MET A 760 -30.48 -9.67 15.79
C MET A 760 -29.11 -9.92 16.43
N THR A 761 -29.00 -9.95 17.75
CA THR A 761 -27.75 -10.32 18.44
C THR A 761 -27.30 -11.73 18.06
N VAL A 762 -28.21 -12.71 18.00
CA VAL A 762 -27.86 -14.07 17.54
C VAL A 762 -27.42 -14.09 16.06
N MET A 763 -27.93 -13.19 15.23
CA MET A 763 -27.54 -13.11 13.81
C MET A 763 -26.15 -12.50 13.60
N TYR A 764 -25.73 -11.55 14.44
CA TYR A 764 -24.51 -10.76 14.22
C TYR A 764 -23.42 -10.97 15.29
N GLY A 765 -23.66 -11.84 16.27
CA GLY A 765 -22.81 -12.03 17.45
C GLY A 765 -23.19 -11.09 18.60
N GLY A 766 -22.77 -11.44 19.82
CA GLY A 766 -22.98 -10.64 21.02
C GLY A 766 -22.18 -9.34 21.04
N GLN A 767 -21.11 -9.26 20.25
CA GLN A 767 -20.18 -8.13 20.15
C GLN A 767 -19.55 -7.75 21.50
N ILE A 768 -19.37 -8.74 22.38
CA ILE A 768 -18.80 -8.55 23.71
C ILE A 768 -17.27 -8.37 23.61
N ASP A 769 -16.64 -9.00 22.62
CA ASP A 769 -15.22 -8.85 22.30
C ASP A 769 -14.96 -9.03 20.78
N GLN A 770 -13.68 -9.07 20.39
CA GLN A 770 -13.27 -9.20 18.98
C GLN A 770 -13.57 -10.58 18.36
N TYR A 771 -13.78 -11.60 19.19
CA TYR A 771 -14.10 -12.96 18.77
C TYR A 771 -15.61 -13.17 18.66
N ASP A 772 -16.42 -12.46 19.44
CA ASP A 772 -17.89 -12.53 19.47
C ASP A 772 -18.59 -11.74 18.33
N LEU A 773 -18.14 -11.95 17.10
CA LEU A 773 -18.71 -11.38 15.87
C LEU A 773 -19.03 -12.49 14.86
N HIS A 774 -20.29 -12.57 14.42
CA HIS A 774 -20.67 -13.52 13.36
C HIS A 774 -20.34 -12.93 12.00
N LYS A 775 -19.40 -13.54 11.28
CA LYS A 775 -18.84 -13.07 10.00
C LYS A 775 -19.42 -13.81 8.79
N VAL A 776 -20.17 -14.89 9.02
CA VAL A 776 -20.87 -15.68 8.02
C VAL A 776 -22.18 -16.20 8.60
N GLY A 777 -23.23 -16.28 7.77
CA GLY A 777 -24.51 -16.87 8.17
C GLY A 777 -24.82 -18.10 7.33
N PHE A 778 -25.42 -19.11 7.96
CA PHE A 778 -25.65 -20.41 7.35
C PHE A 778 -27.14 -20.73 7.21
N ASP A 779 -27.50 -21.26 6.06
CA ASP A 779 -28.60 -22.22 5.95
C ASP A 779 -28.02 -23.63 5.70
N GLU A 780 -28.91 -24.63 5.65
CA GLU A 780 -28.50 -26.02 5.47
C GLU A 780 -27.71 -26.24 4.16
N ALA A 781 -28.13 -25.60 3.07
CA ALA A 781 -27.48 -25.76 1.77
C ALA A 781 -26.08 -25.15 1.75
N ILE A 782 -25.91 -23.95 2.32
CA ILE A 782 -24.62 -23.26 2.42
C ILE A 782 -23.66 -24.05 3.31
N LEU A 783 -24.11 -24.49 4.49
CA LEU A 783 -23.28 -25.25 5.41
C LEU A 783 -22.82 -26.57 4.79
N VAL A 784 -23.74 -27.33 4.19
CA VAL A 784 -23.41 -28.60 3.52
C VAL A 784 -22.44 -28.37 2.35
N ALA A 785 -22.57 -27.27 1.60
CA ALA A 785 -21.65 -26.95 0.51
C ALA A 785 -20.21 -26.74 1.01
N TYR A 786 -20.02 -25.97 2.09
CA TYR A 786 -18.69 -25.78 2.70
C TYR A 786 -18.12 -27.08 3.28
N LEU A 787 -18.94 -27.86 3.98
CA LEU A 787 -18.52 -29.15 4.53
C LEU A 787 -18.11 -30.13 3.41
N THR A 788 -18.90 -30.20 2.34
CA THR A 788 -18.58 -31.02 1.15
C THR A 788 -17.26 -30.58 0.51
N GLN A 789 -17.06 -29.26 0.37
CA GLN A 789 -15.82 -28.72 -0.20
C GLN A 789 -14.58 -29.04 0.67
N ALA A 790 -14.74 -29.17 1.98
CA ALA A 790 -13.66 -29.53 2.90
C ALA A 790 -13.38 -31.04 2.96
N GLY A 791 -14.19 -31.90 2.34
CA GLY A 791 -13.99 -33.35 2.27
C GLY A 791 -14.94 -34.17 3.15
N PHE A 792 -15.92 -33.54 3.81
CA PHE A 792 -16.92 -34.26 4.59
C PHE A 792 -18.01 -34.88 3.71
N CYS A 793 -18.62 -35.97 4.18
CA CYS A 793 -19.79 -36.58 3.55
C CYS A 793 -20.76 -37.16 4.59
N ASP A 794 -21.81 -37.87 4.13
CA ASP A 794 -22.84 -38.49 4.98
C ASP A 794 -23.52 -37.53 5.97
N PHE A 795 -24.10 -36.46 5.40
CA PHE A 795 -24.76 -35.41 6.17
C PHE A 795 -26.09 -35.87 6.74
N THR A 796 -26.26 -35.73 8.06
CA THR A 796 -27.53 -35.98 8.75
C THR A 796 -27.89 -34.77 9.58
N ARG A 797 -29.12 -34.28 9.42
CA ARG A 797 -29.66 -33.19 10.25
C ARG A 797 -30.27 -33.76 11.53
N HIS A 798 -30.02 -33.08 12.64
CA HIS A 798 -30.56 -33.42 13.94
C HIS A 798 -31.37 -32.25 14.50
N ASP A 799 -32.33 -32.54 15.38
CA ASP A 799 -32.97 -31.50 16.20
C ASP A 799 -32.09 -31.18 17.42
N ASP A 800 -31.45 -32.20 17.99
CA ASP A 800 -30.52 -32.15 19.11
C ASP A 800 -29.50 -33.31 18.96
N PHE A 801 -28.24 -33.05 19.30
CA PHE A 801 -27.20 -34.08 19.34
C PHE A 801 -27.22 -34.91 20.64
N GLY A 802 -27.87 -34.41 21.70
CA GLY A 802 -28.00 -35.07 23.00
C GLY A 802 -26.71 -35.09 23.80
N LEU A 803 -25.82 -34.11 23.58
CA LEU A 803 -24.48 -34.06 24.17
C LEU A 803 -24.33 -33.05 25.30
N PHE A 804 -24.75 -31.80 25.08
CA PHE A 804 -24.54 -30.68 26.01
C PHE A 804 -25.79 -29.79 26.05
N ASP A 805 -26.04 -29.16 27.20
CA ASP A 805 -27.08 -28.13 27.37
C ASP A 805 -26.51 -26.77 26.94
N ASP A 806 -26.48 -26.51 25.63
CA ASP A 806 -25.87 -25.34 25.01
C ASP A 806 -26.73 -24.73 23.89
N SER A 807 -26.13 -23.83 23.10
CA SER A 807 -26.83 -23.13 22.02
C SER A 807 -27.43 -24.05 20.95
N SER A 808 -26.99 -25.30 20.82
CA SER A 808 -27.49 -26.25 19.82
C SER A 808 -28.95 -26.65 20.01
N ILE A 809 -29.49 -26.54 21.23
CA ILE A 809 -30.88 -26.91 21.56
C ILE A 809 -31.81 -25.71 21.74
N LEU A 810 -31.36 -24.50 21.40
CA LEU A 810 -32.14 -23.28 21.60
C LEU A 810 -33.41 -23.26 20.74
N VAL A 811 -34.54 -23.06 21.42
CA VAL A 811 -35.86 -22.88 20.82
C VAL A 811 -36.42 -21.52 21.20
N VAL A 812 -36.84 -20.75 20.20
CA VAL A 812 -37.36 -19.38 20.36
C VAL A 812 -38.68 -19.27 19.62
N HIS A 813 -39.76 -18.94 20.35
CA HIS A 813 -41.14 -18.95 19.83
C HIS A 813 -41.47 -20.27 19.10
N ASP A 814 -41.27 -21.38 19.79
CA ASP A 814 -41.50 -22.76 19.30
C ASP A 814 -40.72 -23.13 18.03
N THR A 815 -39.68 -22.35 17.69
CA THR A 815 -38.84 -22.56 16.51
C THR A 815 -37.41 -22.85 16.95
N PRO A 816 -36.83 -24.02 16.61
CA PRO A 816 -35.41 -24.26 16.77
C PRO A 816 -34.60 -23.25 15.96
N ILE A 817 -33.66 -22.57 16.60
CA ILE A 817 -32.85 -21.51 15.96
C ILE A 817 -31.44 -21.95 15.59
N SER A 818 -31.11 -23.22 15.86
CA SER A 818 -29.82 -23.82 15.53
C SER A 818 -29.97 -24.80 14.37
N LEU A 819 -28.93 -24.86 13.54
CA LEU A 819 -28.79 -25.80 12.45
C LEU A 819 -27.75 -26.84 12.87
N ASN A 820 -28.24 -28.02 13.25
CA ASN A 820 -27.42 -29.12 13.76
C ASN A 820 -27.18 -30.14 12.64
N ILE A 821 -25.94 -30.22 12.15
CA ILE A 821 -25.53 -31.17 11.10
C ILE A 821 -24.44 -32.09 11.64
N GLN A 822 -24.68 -33.39 11.52
CA GLN A 822 -23.66 -34.42 11.62
C GLN A 822 -23.08 -34.69 10.23
N ALA A 823 -21.76 -34.83 10.14
CA ALA A 823 -21.03 -35.25 8.95
C ALA A 823 -19.88 -36.19 9.31
N HIS A 824 -19.30 -36.87 8.32
CA HIS A 824 -18.16 -37.77 8.50
C HIS A 824 -16.98 -37.35 7.64
N ALA A 825 -15.75 -37.56 8.14
CA ALA A 825 -14.53 -37.32 7.38
C ALA A 825 -14.29 -38.44 6.37
N CYS A 826 -14.48 -38.14 5.08
CA CYS A 826 -14.46 -39.11 3.99
C CYS A 826 -13.09 -39.10 3.27
N LYS A 827 -12.11 -39.68 3.96
CA LYS A 827 -10.69 -39.73 3.60
C LYS A 827 -10.30 -40.87 2.67
#